data_AF-A0A920QZP4-F1
#
_entry.id   AF-A0A920QZP4-F1
#
_cell.length_a   1.000
_cell.length_b   1.000
_cell.length_c   1.000
_cell.angle_alpha   90.00
_cell.angle_beta   90.00
_cell.angle_gamma   90.00
#
_symmetry.space_group_name_H-M   'P 1'
#
loop_
_entity.id
_entity.type
_entity.pdbx_description
1 polymer ?
#
loop_
_entity_poly.entity_id
_entity_poly.type
_entity_poly.pdbx_seq_one_letter_code
_entity_poly.pdbx_strand_id
1 'polypeptide(L)'
;MKITTKLFLIMVVLMVTSLVVACGGGDDSDAPAAPAAPAAKAAPTATAEPAKPEKEEEAPATVVKIGLLSPQTGPIAVYAPGFEDAANVAITALNDSQKSHEFELIVADSGCDGTQAATSAQSLIDSGVVGIVGAACSGATLGAIAVAAPAGVPMVSYASTSPAVTTADDDGYLFRVVPSDAQQSVALVDVVKSVGSSNPGVLYMTNDYGAGLAENFKGAWGSVCTEVGYDPTEGSYDASTLAQAVVDGGCDSVVLMSYATDGAAIMEELLSQGFSGDLYGADGVADAAFVESFTDTAAVDGLVATKPRPGKDSSAKSTFEAAYAAAGGNTEGIYTHETYDAVNIIAHAGKADSDGDLRDDLASIGSSYDGASGSHTFDDNGDVPGTGYEICRFSGTNFSCEQIWTSEGGVEGEVSVTKVMIGLLSPQTGPIAVYAPGFEDAANVAITALNDSQKSHEFELIVADSGCDGTQAATSAQSLIDSGVVGIVGAACSGATLGAIAVAAPAGVPMVSYASTSPAVTTADDDGYLFRVVPSDAQQSVALVDVVKSVGSSNPGVLYMTNDYGAGLAENFKGAWGSVCTEVGYDPTEGSYDASTLAQAVVDGGCDSVVLMSYATDGAAIMEELLSQGFSGDLYGADGVADAAFVESFTDTAAVDGLVATKPRPGKDSSAKSTFEAAYAAAGGNTEGIYTHETYDAVNIIAHAGKADSDGDLRDDLASIGSSYDGASGSHTFDDNGDVPGTGYEICRFSGTNFSCEQIWTSEGGVEGK
;
A
#
# COMPACT_ATOMS: atom_id res chain seq x y z
N MET A 1 -17.95 -38.00 -24.85
CA MET A 1 -19.08 -37.84 -25.80
C MET A 1 -19.79 -36.56 -25.35
N LYS A 2 -19.63 -35.37 -25.94
CA LYS A 2 -19.49 -34.94 -27.34
C LYS A 2 -18.37 -33.89 -27.49
N ILE A 3 -17.89 -33.79 -28.73
CA ILE A 3 -16.81 -32.96 -29.29
C ILE A 3 -17.43 -31.73 -29.99
N THR A 4 -16.78 -30.57 -29.94
CA THR A 4 -16.82 -29.50 -30.98
C THR A 4 -15.73 -28.47 -30.66
N THR A 5 -14.55 -28.42 -31.30
CA THR A 5 -14.16 -28.05 -32.70
C THR A 5 -14.01 -26.53 -32.91
N LYS A 6 -12.75 -26.08 -33.02
CA LYS A 6 -12.28 -24.78 -33.53
C LYS A 6 -12.66 -24.58 -35.00
N LEU A 7 -12.93 -23.34 -35.43
CA LEU A 7 -12.74 -22.93 -36.82
C LEU A 7 -12.40 -21.43 -36.94
N PHE A 8 -11.24 -21.17 -37.55
CA PHE A 8 -10.78 -19.88 -38.09
C PHE A 8 -11.24 -19.80 -39.56
N LEU A 9 -11.73 -18.66 -40.05
CA LEU A 9 -11.66 -18.35 -41.48
C LEU A 9 -11.77 -16.84 -41.78
N ILE A 10 -10.77 -16.37 -42.53
CA ILE A 10 -10.66 -15.08 -43.23
C ILE A 10 -11.57 -15.07 -44.47
N MET A 11 -12.23 -13.94 -44.78
CA MET A 11 -12.65 -13.67 -46.17
C MET A 11 -12.79 -12.17 -46.48
N VAL A 12 -12.06 -11.75 -47.52
CA VAL A 12 -12.11 -10.47 -48.26
C VAL A 12 -13.07 -10.62 -49.45
N VAL A 13 -13.92 -9.63 -49.77
CA VAL A 13 -14.44 -9.17 -51.11
C VAL A 13 -15.27 -7.88 -50.85
N LEU A 14 -14.91 -6.65 -51.23
CA LEU A 14 -14.89 -5.92 -52.53
C LEU A 14 -16.26 -5.54 -53.17
N MET A 15 -16.45 -4.21 -53.39
CA MET A 15 -17.09 -3.55 -54.56
C MET A 15 -18.66 -3.48 -54.58
N VAL A 16 -19.42 -2.42 -54.92
CA VAL A 16 -19.43 -1.50 -56.10
C VAL A 16 -20.47 -0.33 -55.95
N THR A 17 -20.05 0.90 -56.27
CA THR A 17 -20.67 2.10 -56.93
C THR A 17 -22.01 2.78 -56.55
N SER A 18 -22.01 4.12 -56.71
CA SER A 18 -22.98 4.89 -57.55
C SER A 18 -22.35 6.18 -58.13
N LEU A 19 -22.53 6.40 -59.45
CA LEU A 19 -22.17 7.58 -60.28
C LEU A 19 -23.24 8.72 -60.16
N VAL A 20 -23.09 9.98 -60.62
CA VAL A 20 -23.07 10.53 -62.03
C VAL A 20 -22.88 12.08 -62.01
N VAL A 21 -21.83 12.67 -62.63
CA VAL A 21 -21.66 13.46 -63.92
C VAL A 21 -22.23 14.91 -64.03
N ALA A 22 -21.36 15.86 -64.44
CA ALA A 22 -21.47 16.78 -65.61
C ALA A 22 -20.26 17.77 -65.69
N CYS A 23 -19.34 17.64 -66.68
CA CYS A 23 -19.17 18.42 -67.95
C CYS A 23 -18.71 19.89 -67.77
N GLY A 24 -17.74 20.48 -68.48
CA GLY A 24 -16.87 20.11 -69.63
C GLY A 24 -15.68 21.11 -69.68
N GLY A 25 -14.51 20.81 -70.27
CA GLY A 25 -14.18 20.80 -71.72
C GLY A 25 -13.18 21.96 -71.99
N GLY A 26 -11.87 21.70 -72.15
CA GLY A 26 -11.12 21.59 -73.44
C GLY A 26 -10.20 22.83 -73.59
N ASP A 27 -8.99 22.86 -74.14
CA ASP A 27 -8.15 21.91 -74.89
C ASP A 27 -6.68 22.43 -74.90
N ASP A 28 -5.75 21.48 -75.05
CA ASP A 28 -4.53 21.44 -75.91
C ASP A 28 -3.42 22.51 -75.81
N SER A 29 -2.20 22.20 -75.34
CA SER A 29 -1.12 21.31 -75.86
C SER A 29 -0.14 22.02 -76.82
N ASP A 30 1.14 22.08 -76.46
CA ASP A 30 2.23 21.38 -77.16
C ASP A 30 3.63 21.92 -76.78
N ALA A 31 4.53 21.00 -76.47
CA ALA A 31 5.99 21.14 -76.45
C ALA A 31 6.54 20.68 -77.85
N PRO A 32 7.84 20.42 -78.12
CA PRO A 32 9.07 20.55 -77.31
C PRO A 32 10.33 21.03 -78.12
N ALA A 33 11.51 20.95 -77.48
CA ALA A 33 12.81 20.49 -78.01
C ALA A 33 14.01 21.48 -78.07
N ALA A 34 15.16 21.00 -77.57
CA ALA A 34 16.54 21.49 -77.76
C ALA A 34 17.23 20.72 -78.92
N PRO A 35 18.37 21.15 -79.51
CA PRO A 35 19.72 20.88 -78.92
C PRO A 35 20.94 21.80 -79.32
N ALA A 36 22.02 21.69 -78.54
CA ALA A 36 23.50 21.73 -78.80
C ALA A 36 24.30 22.91 -79.47
N ALA A 37 25.55 23.07 -79.01
CA ALA A 37 26.59 24.12 -79.26
C ALA A 37 27.47 23.93 -80.55
N PRO A 38 28.38 24.86 -81.00
CA PRO A 38 29.72 25.11 -80.36
C PRO A 38 30.43 26.50 -80.55
N ALA A 39 31.39 26.78 -79.65
CA ALA A 39 32.70 27.48 -79.70
C ALA A 39 33.03 28.81 -80.46
N ALA A 40 33.46 29.81 -79.67
CA ALA A 40 34.67 30.68 -79.72
C ALA A 40 34.94 31.77 -80.81
N LYS A 41 35.06 33.06 -80.38
CA LYS A 41 36.26 33.92 -80.57
C LYS A 41 36.18 35.32 -79.89
N ALA A 42 37.23 35.62 -79.12
CA ALA A 42 37.95 36.89 -78.87
C ALA A 42 37.25 38.21 -78.48
N ALA A 43 37.75 38.80 -77.38
CA ALA A 43 37.54 40.16 -76.85
C ALA A 43 38.23 41.27 -77.70
N PRO A 44 37.95 42.59 -77.52
CA PRO A 44 38.44 43.32 -76.32
C PRO A 44 37.60 44.53 -75.79
N THR A 45 37.81 44.80 -74.49
CA THR A 45 37.84 46.10 -73.76
C THR A 45 36.64 47.07 -73.68
N ALA A 46 36.03 47.06 -72.48
CA ALA A 46 35.93 48.13 -71.47
C ALA A 46 35.11 49.41 -71.74
N THR A 47 33.97 49.54 -71.06
CA THR A 47 33.67 50.65 -70.12
C THR A 47 32.52 50.26 -69.17
N ALA A 48 32.57 50.81 -67.95
CA ALA A 48 32.00 50.30 -66.71
C ALA A 48 30.47 50.37 -66.53
N GLU A 49 29.91 49.38 -65.82
CA GLU A 49 28.56 49.31 -65.26
C GLU A 49 28.68 48.84 -63.77
N PRO A 50 27.84 49.30 -62.83
CA PRO A 50 28.18 49.37 -61.41
C PRO A 50 28.21 48.01 -60.69
N ALA A 51 29.07 47.93 -59.68
CA ALA A 51 29.29 46.73 -58.87
C ALA A 51 28.00 46.23 -58.19
N LYS A 52 27.75 44.95 -58.39
CA LYS A 52 26.81 44.11 -57.63
C LYS A 52 27.32 43.98 -56.19
N PRO A 53 26.47 43.97 -55.15
CA PRO A 53 26.92 43.76 -53.79
C PRO A 53 27.65 42.42 -53.69
N GLU A 54 28.86 42.45 -53.15
CA GLU A 54 29.63 41.26 -52.78
C GLU A 54 28.81 40.48 -51.73
N LYS A 55 28.69 39.18 -51.96
CA LYS A 55 28.17 38.23 -50.99
C LYS A 55 29.27 38.08 -49.94
N GLU A 56 29.04 38.52 -48.71
CA GLU A 56 29.91 38.16 -47.58
C GLU A 56 29.97 36.64 -47.51
N GLU A 57 31.20 36.11 -47.58
CA GLU A 57 31.51 34.71 -47.34
C GLU A 57 31.55 34.56 -45.82
N GLU A 58 30.51 33.96 -45.22
CA GLU A 58 30.48 33.62 -43.80
C GLU A 58 31.68 32.73 -43.47
N ALA A 59 32.46 33.13 -42.45
CA ALA A 59 33.53 32.29 -41.92
C ALA A 59 32.95 30.94 -41.49
N PRO A 60 33.65 29.81 -41.73
CA PRO A 60 33.15 28.50 -41.31
C PRO A 60 32.96 28.48 -39.79
N ALA A 61 31.81 27.96 -39.32
CA ALA A 61 31.52 27.83 -37.90
C ALA A 61 32.59 26.97 -37.21
N THR A 62 32.98 27.36 -36.00
CA THR A 62 33.90 26.57 -35.17
C THR A 62 33.14 25.36 -34.62
N VAL A 63 33.61 24.14 -34.90
CA VAL A 63 32.99 22.92 -34.37
C VAL A 63 33.45 22.70 -32.93
N VAL A 64 32.51 22.58 -32.01
CA VAL A 64 32.73 22.29 -30.58
C VAL A 64 32.15 20.92 -30.26
N LYS A 65 33.01 19.97 -29.94
CA LYS A 65 32.61 18.59 -29.63
C LYS A 65 32.41 18.41 -28.14
N ILE A 66 31.28 17.83 -27.75
CA ILE A 66 30.94 17.53 -26.36
C ILE A 66 30.78 16.02 -26.23
N GLY A 67 31.46 15.42 -25.26
CA GLY A 67 31.31 14.00 -24.96
C GLY A 67 30.11 13.76 -24.05
N LEU A 68 29.41 12.64 -24.23
CA LEU A 68 28.41 12.12 -23.28
C LEU A 68 28.75 10.69 -22.91
N LEU A 69 28.98 10.44 -21.61
CA LEU A 69 29.10 9.11 -21.04
C LEU A 69 27.72 8.59 -20.63
N SER A 70 27.02 7.99 -21.59
CA SER A 70 25.69 7.39 -21.41
C SER A 70 25.82 5.93 -20.92
N PRO A 71 25.02 5.43 -19.97
CA PRO A 71 25.07 4.04 -19.52
C PRO A 71 24.29 3.13 -20.49
N GLN A 72 24.76 2.99 -21.73
CA GLN A 72 24.05 2.23 -22.78
C GLN A 72 23.96 0.73 -22.44
N THR A 73 24.86 0.26 -21.59
CA THR A 73 24.82 -1.07 -20.96
C THR A 73 24.92 -0.95 -19.44
N GLY A 74 24.68 -2.08 -18.75
CA GLY A 74 24.73 -2.15 -17.29
C GLY A 74 23.35 -2.04 -16.62
N PRO A 75 23.31 -1.95 -15.28
CA PRO A 75 22.09 -2.09 -14.48
C PRO A 75 21.07 -0.97 -14.69
N ILE A 76 21.49 0.18 -15.21
CA ILE A 76 20.62 1.36 -15.40
C ILE A 76 20.41 1.72 -16.88
N ALA A 77 20.65 0.76 -17.79
CA ALA A 77 20.58 0.99 -19.24
C ALA A 77 19.17 1.42 -19.72
N VAL A 78 18.13 1.14 -18.94
CA VAL A 78 16.76 1.59 -19.20
C VAL A 78 16.63 3.12 -19.28
N TYR A 79 17.47 3.87 -18.55
CA TYR A 79 17.42 5.35 -18.55
C TYR A 79 18.26 6.00 -19.65
N ALA A 80 19.18 5.26 -20.28
CA ALA A 80 20.11 5.78 -21.28
C ALA A 80 19.42 6.53 -22.44
N PRO A 81 18.30 6.02 -23.01
CA PRO A 81 17.60 6.75 -24.07
C PRO A 81 17.13 8.14 -23.64
N GLY A 82 16.59 8.30 -22.43
CA GLY A 82 16.13 9.59 -21.92
C GLY A 82 17.27 10.60 -21.75
N PHE A 83 18.42 10.14 -21.27
CA PHE A 83 19.61 11.00 -21.13
C PHE A 83 20.13 11.44 -22.50
N GLU A 84 20.23 10.52 -23.46
CA GLU A 84 20.69 10.84 -24.82
C GLU A 84 19.73 11.79 -25.53
N ASP A 85 18.41 11.59 -25.37
CA ASP A 85 17.40 12.47 -25.95
C ASP A 85 17.46 13.89 -25.34
N ALA A 86 17.61 14.00 -24.01
CA ALA A 86 17.76 15.29 -23.33
C ALA A 86 19.03 16.03 -23.80
N ALA A 87 20.15 15.31 -23.95
CA ALA A 87 21.40 15.87 -24.48
C ALA A 87 21.23 16.34 -25.95
N ASN A 88 20.54 15.57 -26.78
CA ASN A 88 20.25 15.94 -28.16
C ASN A 88 19.34 17.17 -28.27
N VAL A 89 18.37 17.32 -27.36
CA VAL A 89 17.54 18.53 -27.26
C VAL A 89 18.40 19.75 -26.94
N ALA A 90 19.35 19.64 -26.00
CA ALA A 90 20.30 20.72 -25.70
C ALA A 90 21.13 21.12 -26.94
N ILE A 91 21.71 20.15 -27.63
CA ILE A 91 22.54 20.38 -28.83
C ILE A 91 21.74 21.03 -29.95
N THR A 92 20.51 20.56 -30.17
CA THR A 92 19.60 21.13 -31.17
C THR A 92 19.29 22.59 -30.83
N ALA A 93 18.91 22.89 -29.59
CA ALA A 93 18.62 24.25 -29.15
C ALA A 93 19.85 25.18 -29.28
N LEU A 94 21.04 24.70 -28.92
CA LEU A 94 22.30 25.43 -29.05
C LEU A 94 22.63 25.77 -30.51
N ASN A 95 22.43 24.83 -31.43
CA ASN A 95 22.70 25.02 -32.87
C ASN A 95 21.63 25.88 -33.59
N ASP A 96 20.39 25.87 -33.11
CA ASP A 96 19.32 26.70 -33.65
C ASP A 96 19.41 28.16 -33.16
N SER A 97 19.91 28.38 -31.95
CA SER A 97 19.99 29.72 -31.33
C SER A 97 21.05 30.65 -31.96
N GLN A 98 22.01 30.10 -32.71
CA GLN A 98 23.15 30.86 -33.22
C GLN A 98 23.76 30.21 -34.50
N LYS A 99 24.78 30.86 -35.08
CA LYS A 99 25.51 30.39 -36.28
C LYS A 99 27.04 30.48 -36.19
N SER A 100 27.58 30.96 -35.06
CA SER A 100 29.03 31.12 -34.85
C SER A 100 29.75 29.81 -34.51
N HIS A 101 29.05 28.86 -33.91
CA HIS A 101 29.57 27.55 -33.51
C HIS A 101 28.64 26.44 -33.98
N GLU A 102 29.21 25.27 -34.24
CA GLU A 102 28.47 24.04 -34.50
C GLU A 102 28.79 23.05 -33.37
N PHE A 103 27.79 22.68 -32.58
CA PHE A 103 27.93 21.74 -31.49
C PHE A 103 27.66 20.32 -31.97
N GLU A 104 28.59 19.41 -31.68
CA GLU A 104 28.51 17.99 -32.01
C GLU A 104 28.56 17.18 -30.72
N LEU A 105 27.58 16.28 -30.52
CA LEU A 105 27.57 15.34 -29.41
C LEU A 105 28.24 14.03 -29.82
N ILE A 106 29.18 13.55 -29.00
CA ILE A 106 29.80 12.24 -29.17
C ILE A 106 29.42 11.39 -27.95
N VAL A 107 28.60 10.38 -28.17
CA VAL A 107 28.12 9.48 -27.12
C VAL A 107 29.05 8.27 -27.02
N ALA A 108 29.42 7.88 -25.80
CA ALA A 108 30.16 6.66 -25.52
C ALA A 108 29.54 5.93 -24.31
N ASP A 109 29.54 4.60 -24.37
CA ASP A 109 28.95 3.76 -23.33
C ASP A 109 29.85 3.73 -22.08
N SER A 110 29.30 4.19 -20.96
CA SER A 110 29.95 4.09 -19.64
C SER A 110 29.80 2.71 -19.00
N GLY A 111 28.81 1.92 -19.41
CA GLY A 111 28.46 0.62 -18.83
C GLY A 111 28.03 0.67 -17.37
N CYS A 112 27.87 1.87 -16.79
CA CYS A 112 27.80 2.06 -15.34
C CYS A 112 29.00 1.40 -14.59
N ASP A 113 30.15 1.28 -15.25
CA ASP A 113 31.35 0.61 -14.76
C ASP A 113 32.57 1.52 -14.84
N GLY A 114 33.39 1.56 -13.78
CA GLY A 114 34.56 2.44 -13.71
C GLY A 114 35.61 2.16 -14.78
N THR A 115 35.84 0.90 -15.13
CA THR A 115 36.88 0.53 -16.12
C THR A 115 36.43 0.85 -17.55
N GLN A 116 35.17 0.52 -17.85
CA GLN A 116 34.57 0.86 -19.14
C GLN A 116 34.47 2.37 -19.31
N ALA A 117 33.97 3.11 -18.32
CA ALA A 117 33.87 4.56 -18.36
C ALA A 117 35.22 5.25 -18.55
N ALA A 118 36.29 4.77 -17.90
CA ALA A 118 37.66 5.24 -18.14
C ALA A 118 38.10 5.06 -19.59
N THR A 119 37.80 3.89 -20.18
CA THR A 119 38.13 3.59 -21.58
C THR A 119 37.34 4.47 -22.54
N SER A 120 36.04 4.65 -22.29
CA SER A 120 35.16 5.49 -23.08
C SER A 120 35.54 6.97 -22.97
N ALA A 121 35.91 7.45 -21.78
CA ALA A 121 36.42 8.80 -21.58
C ALA A 121 37.69 9.05 -22.41
N GLN A 122 38.65 8.10 -22.42
CA GLN A 122 39.82 8.20 -23.30
C GLN A 122 39.44 8.30 -24.78
N SER A 123 38.45 7.52 -25.24
CA SER A 123 37.98 7.58 -26.62
C SER A 123 37.32 8.92 -26.96
N LEU A 124 36.61 9.54 -26.02
CA LEU A 124 36.03 10.88 -26.19
C LEU A 124 37.13 11.94 -26.27
N ILE A 125 38.12 11.88 -25.37
CA ILE A 125 39.30 12.76 -25.39
C ILE A 125 40.04 12.66 -26.73
N ASP A 126 40.31 11.43 -27.20
CA ASP A 126 40.96 11.18 -28.49
C ASP A 126 40.14 11.70 -29.68
N SER A 127 38.83 11.83 -29.52
CA SER A 127 37.92 12.40 -30.53
C SER A 127 37.89 13.93 -30.54
N GLY A 128 38.57 14.56 -29.58
CA GLY A 128 38.76 16.01 -29.47
C GLY A 128 37.58 16.72 -28.82
N VAL A 129 36.89 16.09 -27.86
CA VAL A 129 35.86 16.78 -27.07
C VAL A 129 36.47 17.86 -26.19
N VAL A 130 35.76 18.97 -26.00
CA VAL A 130 36.19 20.06 -25.11
C VAL A 130 35.89 19.73 -23.65
N GLY A 131 34.81 18.99 -23.40
CA GLY A 131 34.39 18.53 -22.08
C GLY A 131 33.50 17.29 -22.19
N ILE A 132 33.29 16.60 -21.07
CA ILE A 132 32.50 15.38 -21.00
C ILE A 132 31.32 15.56 -20.03
N VAL A 133 30.11 15.30 -20.51
CA VAL A 133 28.91 15.14 -19.68
C VAL A 133 28.89 13.71 -19.13
N GLY A 134 28.75 13.57 -17.82
CA GLY A 134 28.63 12.28 -17.15
C GLY A 134 29.78 11.95 -16.21
N ALA A 135 29.85 10.71 -15.72
CA ALA A 135 28.92 9.62 -16.02
C ALA A 135 27.65 9.66 -15.15
N ALA A 136 26.72 8.74 -15.40
CA ALA A 136 25.52 8.61 -14.57
C ALA A 136 25.83 7.97 -13.21
N CYS A 137 26.53 6.83 -13.22
CA CYS A 137 26.88 6.09 -12.01
C CYS A 137 28.14 6.63 -11.33
N SER A 138 28.11 6.75 -10.00
CA SER A 138 29.21 7.31 -9.21
C SER A 138 30.56 6.62 -9.47
N GLY A 139 30.61 5.29 -9.49
CA GLY A 139 31.84 4.55 -9.81
C GLY A 139 32.32 4.74 -11.26
N ALA A 140 31.40 4.90 -12.21
CA ALA A 140 31.73 5.23 -13.60
C ALA A 140 32.34 6.64 -13.72
N THR A 141 31.80 7.61 -12.98
CA THR A 141 32.31 8.98 -12.92
C THR A 141 33.72 9.01 -12.32
N LEU A 142 33.95 8.32 -11.21
CA LEU A 142 35.27 8.21 -10.58
C LEU A 142 36.30 7.53 -11.51
N GLY A 143 35.89 6.50 -12.27
CA GLY A 143 36.76 5.87 -13.27
C GLY A 143 37.09 6.81 -14.44
N ALA A 144 36.10 7.54 -14.96
CA ALA A 144 36.28 8.46 -16.08
C ALA A 144 37.13 9.69 -15.71
N ILE A 145 36.91 10.30 -14.54
CA ILE A 145 37.66 11.50 -14.14
C ILE A 145 39.15 11.22 -13.91
N ALA A 146 39.49 10.01 -13.45
CA ALA A 146 40.88 9.57 -13.30
C ALA A 146 41.66 9.57 -14.64
N VAL A 147 40.95 9.60 -15.78
CA VAL A 147 41.52 9.74 -17.12
C VAL A 147 41.37 11.17 -17.65
N ALA A 148 40.20 11.79 -17.46
CA ALA A 148 39.89 13.10 -18.02
C ALA A 148 40.66 14.25 -17.35
N ALA A 149 40.80 14.26 -16.02
CA ALA A 149 41.50 15.32 -15.30
C ALA A 149 43.00 15.40 -15.69
N PRO A 150 43.78 14.30 -15.73
CA PRO A 150 45.17 14.35 -16.23
C PRO A 150 45.30 14.77 -17.71
N ALA A 151 44.24 14.60 -18.50
CA ALA A 151 44.19 15.05 -19.89
C ALA A 151 43.77 16.53 -20.03
N GLY A 152 43.40 17.20 -18.93
CA GLY A 152 42.92 18.58 -18.91
C GLY A 152 41.51 18.74 -19.50
N VAL A 153 40.70 17.67 -19.51
CA VAL A 153 39.33 17.71 -20.03
C VAL A 153 38.35 17.67 -18.85
N PRO A 154 37.60 18.75 -18.61
CA PRO A 154 36.68 18.80 -17.47
C PRO A 154 35.42 17.97 -17.70
N MET A 155 34.81 17.55 -16.61
CA MET A 155 33.60 16.74 -16.57
C MET A 155 32.48 17.45 -15.80
N VAL A 156 31.25 17.34 -16.30
CA VAL A 156 30.03 17.74 -15.56
C VAL A 156 29.13 16.51 -15.44
N SER A 157 29.08 15.94 -14.23
CA SER A 157 28.20 14.82 -13.92
C SER A 157 26.75 15.28 -13.78
N TYR A 158 25.85 14.51 -14.37
CA TYR A 158 24.41 14.79 -14.37
C TYR A 158 23.61 13.91 -13.39
N ALA A 159 24.18 12.83 -12.85
CA ALA A 159 23.46 11.90 -11.97
C ALA A 159 24.29 11.24 -10.87
N SER A 160 25.61 11.45 -10.79
CA SER A 160 26.42 10.82 -9.73
C SER A 160 26.31 11.55 -8.38
N THR A 161 25.61 10.93 -7.44
CA THR A 161 25.26 11.53 -6.14
C THR A 161 26.23 11.18 -5.01
N SER A 162 27.05 10.12 -5.15
CA SER A 162 27.92 9.62 -4.08
C SER A 162 28.82 10.72 -3.50
N PRO A 163 29.04 10.77 -2.17
CA PRO A 163 29.94 11.76 -1.57
C PRO A 163 31.41 11.54 -1.95
N ALA A 164 31.75 10.35 -2.47
CA ALA A 164 33.07 10.08 -3.03
C ALA A 164 33.38 10.99 -4.24
N VAL A 165 32.37 11.45 -4.98
CA VAL A 165 32.53 12.41 -6.09
C VAL A 165 33.04 13.75 -5.58
N THR A 166 32.51 14.26 -4.46
CA THR A 166 32.94 15.52 -3.82
C THR A 166 34.41 15.53 -3.42
N THR A 167 34.96 14.34 -3.12
CA THR A 167 36.31 14.19 -2.57
C THR A 167 37.27 13.52 -3.56
N ALA A 168 36.89 13.44 -4.83
CA ALA A 168 37.73 12.91 -5.88
C ALA A 168 39.02 13.73 -6.02
N ASP A 169 40.12 13.04 -6.33
CA ASP A 169 41.38 13.70 -6.68
C ASP A 169 41.36 14.03 -8.17
N ASP A 170 40.76 15.18 -8.51
CA ASP A 170 40.47 15.58 -9.90
C ASP A 170 41.10 16.92 -10.32
N ASP A 171 41.95 17.52 -9.47
CA ASP A 171 42.57 18.83 -9.72
C ASP A 171 41.57 19.96 -10.11
N GLY A 172 40.32 19.86 -9.65
CA GLY A 172 39.22 20.79 -9.90
C GLY A 172 38.51 20.58 -11.24
N TYR A 173 38.71 19.45 -11.91
CA TYR A 173 38.12 19.17 -13.23
C TYR A 173 36.76 18.47 -13.19
N LEU A 174 36.26 18.11 -12.01
CA LEU A 174 34.94 17.49 -11.87
C LEU A 174 33.93 18.46 -11.26
N PHE A 175 32.79 18.56 -11.91
CA PHE A 175 31.63 19.29 -11.43
C PHE A 175 30.41 18.38 -11.47
N ARG A 176 29.37 18.70 -10.70
CA ARG A 176 28.06 18.02 -10.84
C ARG A 176 26.89 18.97 -10.67
N VAL A 177 25.82 18.71 -11.40
CA VAL A 177 24.56 19.48 -11.37
C VAL A 177 23.45 18.76 -10.61
N VAL A 178 23.81 17.69 -9.89
CA VAL A 178 22.94 16.92 -8.99
C VAL A 178 23.45 17.07 -7.55
N PRO A 179 22.57 17.17 -6.54
CA PRO A 179 22.99 17.21 -5.14
C PRO A 179 23.63 15.90 -4.65
N SER A 180 24.36 15.99 -3.54
CA SER A 180 25.03 14.83 -2.92
C SER A 180 24.08 13.93 -2.13
N ASP A 181 24.37 12.63 -2.13
CA ASP A 181 23.85 11.63 -1.17
C ASP A 181 24.09 12.03 0.29
N ALA A 182 25.13 12.81 0.59
CA ALA A 182 25.33 13.36 1.93
C ALA A 182 24.14 14.24 2.36
N GLN A 183 23.55 14.98 1.42
CA GLN A 183 22.32 15.75 1.65
C GLN A 183 21.07 14.86 1.56
N GLN A 184 21.00 13.95 0.59
CA GLN A 184 19.86 13.04 0.44
C GLN A 184 19.65 12.15 1.68
N SER A 185 20.74 11.74 2.32
CA SER A 185 20.69 10.96 3.56
C SER A 185 19.96 11.72 4.68
N VAL A 186 20.16 13.03 4.79
CA VAL A 186 19.44 13.87 5.77
C VAL A 186 17.96 13.95 5.39
N ALA A 187 17.67 14.13 4.10
CA ALA A 187 16.29 14.13 3.61
C ALA A 187 15.58 12.81 3.91
N LEU A 188 16.23 11.66 3.63
CA LEU A 188 15.72 10.33 3.95
C LEU A 188 15.47 10.15 5.44
N VAL A 189 16.37 10.60 6.32
CA VAL A 189 16.17 10.54 7.77
C VAL A 189 14.91 11.31 8.19
N ASP A 190 14.69 12.50 7.63
CA ASP A 190 13.51 13.30 7.93
C ASP A 190 12.22 12.68 7.37
N VAL A 191 12.27 12.09 6.16
CA VAL A 191 11.15 11.35 5.54
C VAL A 191 10.76 10.16 6.40
N VAL A 192 11.70 9.29 6.75
CA VAL A 192 11.46 8.09 7.57
C VAL A 192 10.84 8.47 8.93
N LYS A 193 11.33 9.56 9.55
CA LYS A 193 10.77 10.07 10.82
C LYS A 193 9.38 10.68 10.65
N SER A 194 9.12 11.36 9.54
CA SER A 194 7.88 12.13 9.35
C SER A 194 6.62 11.27 9.36
N VAL A 195 6.74 9.98 8.99
CA VAL A 195 5.64 9.01 8.96
C VAL A 195 5.66 8.03 10.13
N GLY A 196 6.59 8.22 11.09
CA GLY A 196 6.58 7.56 12.39
C GLY A 196 7.44 6.31 12.51
N SER A 197 8.15 5.89 11.47
CA SER A 197 9.09 4.75 11.57
C SER A 197 10.29 5.10 12.45
N SER A 198 10.75 4.13 13.23
CA SER A 198 11.68 4.33 14.34
C SER A 198 12.84 3.33 14.37
N ASN A 199 12.70 2.21 13.67
CA ASN A 199 13.65 1.09 13.67
C ASN A 199 13.86 0.54 12.25
N PRO A 200 14.41 1.34 11.30
CA PRO A 200 14.60 0.94 9.92
C PRO A 200 15.70 -0.10 9.77
N GLY A 201 15.45 -1.11 8.94
CA GLY A 201 16.48 -1.91 8.29
C GLY A 201 17.07 -1.17 7.09
N VAL A 202 18.36 -1.33 6.82
CA VAL A 202 19.04 -0.70 5.67
C VAL A 202 19.60 -1.79 4.77
N LEU A 203 19.10 -1.85 3.52
CA LEU A 203 19.59 -2.76 2.49
C LEU A 203 20.20 -1.92 1.37
N TYR A 204 21.46 -2.20 1.02
CA TYR A 204 22.21 -1.37 0.09
C TYR A 204 23.12 -2.16 -0.84
N MET A 205 23.30 -1.66 -2.06
CA MET A 205 24.33 -2.17 -2.97
C MET A 205 25.73 -1.82 -2.45
N THR A 206 26.69 -2.75 -2.54
CA THR A 206 28.08 -2.51 -2.12
C THR A 206 28.92 -1.69 -3.11
N ASN A 207 28.29 -1.07 -4.12
CA ASN A 207 28.96 -0.17 -5.05
C ASN A 207 29.11 1.25 -4.45
N ASP A 208 29.81 2.14 -5.16
CA ASP A 208 30.10 3.51 -4.67
C ASP A 208 28.85 4.35 -4.36
N TYR A 209 27.71 4.03 -4.98
CA TYR A 209 26.43 4.70 -4.72
C TYR A 209 25.78 4.15 -3.43
N GLY A 210 25.41 2.87 -3.40
CA GLY A 210 24.67 2.28 -2.29
C GLY A 210 25.45 2.32 -0.97
N ALA A 211 26.75 1.99 -1.00
CA ALA A 211 27.58 2.00 0.20
C ALA A 211 27.79 3.43 0.75
N GLY A 212 27.99 4.40 -0.14
CA GLY A 212 28.17 5.80 0.25
C GLY A 212 26.91 6.39 0.88
N LEU A 213 25.75 6.16 0.28
CA LEU A 213 24.47 6.63 0.83
C LEU A 213 24.12 5.91 2.14
N ALA A 214 24.38 4.61 2.26
CA ALA A 214 24.12 3.83 3.48
C ALA A 214 24.95 4.33 4.66
N GLU A 215 26.24 4.60 4.44
CA GLU A 215 27.11 5.15 5.46
C GLU A 215 26.61 6.52 5.95
N ASN A 216 26.19 7.40 5.04
CA ASN A 216 25.70 8.73 5.38
C ASN A 216 24.35 8.67 6.11
N PHE A 217 23.41 7.83 5.65
CA PHE A 217 22.13 7.64 6.31
C PHE A 217 22.31 7.12 7.73
N LYS A 218 23.16 6.10 7.92
CA LYS A 218 23.48 5.58 9.26
C LYS A 218 24.16 6.63 10.13
N GLY A 219 25.06 7.43 9.56
CA GLY A 219 25.68 8.56 10.25
C GLY A 219 24.66 9.59 10.75
N ALA A 220 23.63 9.88 9.97
CA ALA A 220 22.56 10.82 10.32
C ALA A 220 21.45 10.21 11.21
N TRP A 221 21.16 8.91 11.07
CA TRP A 221 20.13 8.19 11.81
C TRP A 221 20.60 7.75 13.21
N GLY A 222 21.79 7.12 13.27
CA GLY A 222 22.31 6.45 14.45
C GLY A 222 22.23 4.92 14.34
N SER A 223 21.61 4.27 15.32
CA SER A 223 21.48 2.80 15.31
C SER A 223 20.31 2.38 14.44
N VAL A 224 20.56 1.48 13.50
CA VAL A 224 19.55 0.86 12.63
C VAL A 224 19.17 -0.53 13.16
N CYS A 225 18.02 -1.05 12.72
CA CYS A 225 17.54 -2.39 13.08
C CYS A 225 18.48 -3.48 12.58
N THR A 226 18.69 -3.48 11.27
CA THR A 226 19.51 -4.43 10.51
C THR A 226 20.21 -3.67 9.39
N GLU A 227 21.40 -4.11 9.02
CA GLU A 227 22.19 -3.51 7.95
C GLU A 227 22.78 -4.64 7.10
N VAL A 228 22.42 -4.69 5.81
CA VAL A 228 22.92 -5.71 4.89
C VAL A 228 23.32 -5.09 3.57
N GLY A 229 24.61 -5.21 3.24
CA GLY A 229 25.13 -4.88 1.92
C GLY A 229 25.08 -6.10 0.99
N TYR A 230 24.75 -5.88 -0.28
CA TYR A 230 24.79 -6.93 -1.31
C TYR A 230 25.52 -6.49 -2.58
N ASP A 231 26.10 -7.45 -3.29
CA ASP A 231 26.72 -7.22 -4.60
C ASP A 231 25.61 -7.20 -5.68
N PRO A 232 25.39 -6.07 -6.38
CA PRO A 232 24.32 -5.96 -7.38
C PRO A 232 24.63 -6.71 -8.68
N THR A 233 25.79 -7.35 -8.80
CA THR A 233 26.10 -8.20 -9.95
C THR A 233 25.05 -9.31 -10.09
N GLU A 234 24.54 -9.50 -11.30
CA GLU A 234 23.50 -10.49 -11.58
C GLU A 234 23.90 -11.88 -11.05
N GLY A 235 23.05 -12.45 -10.17
CA GLY A 235 23.28 -13.76 -9.55
C GLY A 235 24.24 -13.77 -8.36
N SER A 236 24.74 -12.62 -7.90
CA SER A 236 25.64 -12.52 -6.73
C SER A 236 24.91 -12.36 -5.39
N TYR A 237 23.61 -12.06 -5.39
CA TYR A 237 22.81 -11.90 -4.19
C TYR A 237 21.54 -12.76 -4.23
N ASP A 238 20.92 -12.96 -3.07
CA ASP A 238 19.65 -13.66 -2.88
C ASP A 238 18.68 -12.75 -2.15
N ALA A 239 17.69 -12.23 -2.88
CA ALA A 239 16.69 -11.30 -2.35
C ALA A 239 15.92 -11.90 -1.16
N SER A 240 15.65 -13.21 -1.18
CA SER A 240 14.93 -13.90 -0.10
C SER A 240 15.70 -13.84 1.21
N THR A 241 17.03 -14.00 1.15
CA THR A 241 17.92 -13.87 2.31
C THR A 241 17.99 -12.43 2.82
N LEU A 242 17.94 -11.43 1.94
CA LEU A 242 17.93 -10.01 2.34
C LEU A 242 16.64 -9.64 3.06
N ALA A 243 15.49 -10.07 2.52
CA ALA A 243 14.18 -9.88 3.14
C ALA A 243 14.08 -10.59 4.50
N GLN A 244 14.56 -11.84 4.60
CA GLN A 244 14.54 -12.60 5.84
C GLN A 244 15.34 -11.91 6.96
N ALA A 245 16.46 -11.26 6.63
CA ALA A 245 17.25 -10.52 7.61
C ALA A 245 16.47 -9.34 8.23
N VAL A 246 15.61 -8.68 7.44
CA VAL A 246 14.72 -7.61 7.93
C VAL A 246 13.63 -8.19 8.83
N VAL A 247 12.97 -9.27 8.38
CA VAL A 247 11.89 -9.93 9.13
C VAL A 247 12.39 -10.48 10.46
N ASP A 248 13.51 -11.21 10.46
CA ASP A 248 14.16 -11.76 11.66
C ASP A 248 14.64 -10.66 12.61
N GLY A 249 15.02 -9.50 12.07
CA GLY A 249 15.40 -8.32 12.83
C GLY A 249 14.23 -7.65 13.55
N GLY A 250 12.98 -7.94 13.18
CA GLY A 250 11.80 -7.26 13.69
C GLY A 250 11.81 -5.76 13.35
N CYS A 251 12.31 -5.40 12.16
CA CYS A 251 12.37 -4.01 11.72
C CYS A 251 10.96 -3.46 11.47
N ASP A 252 10.73 -2.18 11.77
CA ASP A 252 9.43 -1.53 11.52
C ASP A 252 9.34 -0.93 10.11
N SER A 253 10.47 -0.88 9.40
CA SER A 253 10.61 -0.29 8.08
C SER A 253 11.89 -0.74 7.39
N VAL A 254 12.00 -0.50 6.08
CA VAL A 254 13.21 -0.76 5.26
C VAL A 254 13.57 0.49 4.46
N VAL A 255 14.86 0.84 4.43
CA VAL A 255 15.43 1.83 3.52
C VAL A 255 16.27 1.10 2.47
N LEU A 256 15.82 1.16 1.22
CA LEU A 256 16.41 0.54 0.04
C LEU A 256 17.30 1.54 -0.71
N MET A 257 18.58 1.18 -0.84
CA MET A 257 19.57 1.91 -1.64
C MET A 257 20.03 1.00 -2.78
N SER A 258 19.13 0.88 -3.75
CA SER A 258 19.08 -0.16 -4.77
C SER A 258 18.73 0.46 -6.13
N TYR A 259 18.97 -0.28 -7.22
CA TYR A 259 18.39 0.02 -8.52
C TYR A 259 17.14 -0.80 -8.80
N ALA A 260 16.46 -0.49 -9.90
CA ALA A 260 15.11 -0.95 -10.19
C ALA A 260 14.95 -2.49 -10.18
N THR A 261 15.85 -3.23 -10.82
CA THR A 261 15.70 -4.69 -10.92
C THR A 261 15.88 -5.38 -9.57
N ASP A 262 16.92 -5.00 -8.85
CA ASP A 262 17.30 -5.53 -7.55
C ASP A 262 16.34 -5.08 -6.44
N GLY A 263 15.89 -3.84 -6.47
CA GLY A 263 14.92 -3.28 -5.53
C GLY A 263 13.56 -3.97 -5.64
N ALA A 264 13.08 -4.22 -6.86
CA ALA A 264 11.83 -4.94 -7.09
C ALA A 264 11.90 -6.36 -6.52
N ALA A 265 12.96 -7.12 -6.82
CA ALA A 265 13.14 -8.48 -6.30
C ALA A 265 13.19 -8.52 -4.76
N ILE A 266 13.84 -7.53 -4.12
CA ILE A 266 13.89 -7.45 -2.65
C ILE A 266 12.51 -7.13 -2.06
N MET A 267 11.76 -6.21 -2.67
CA MET A 267 10.42 -5.82 -2.21
C MET A 267 9.41 -6.96 -2.35
N GLU A 268 9.46 -7.71 -3.46
CA GLU A 268 8.64 -8.91 -3.66
C GLU A 268 8.90 -9.96 -2.57
N GLU A 269 10.18 -10.17 -2.23
CA GLU A 269 10.54 -11.12 -1.18
C GLU A 269 10.11 -10.64 0.21
N LEU A 270 10.21 -9.34 0.51
CA LEU A 270 9.67 -8.74 1.74
C LEU A 270 8.17 -9.00 1.86
N LEU A 271 7.40 -8.72 0.81
CA LEU A 271 5.95 -8.97 0.77
C LEU A 271 5.64 -10.46 0.95
N SER A 272 6.34 -11.34 0.21
CA SER A 272 6.12 -12.78 0.25
C SER A 272 6.39 -13.42 1.63
N GLN A 273 7.25 -12.77 2.42
CA GLN A 273 7.61 -13.20 3.78
C GLN A 273 6.75 -12.52 4.86
N GLY A 274 5.71 -11.78 4.47
CA GLY A 274 4.76 -11.15 5.38
C GLY A 274 5.29 -9.90 6.08
N PHE A 275 6.31 -9.23 5.53
CA PHE A 275 6.77 -7.95 6.05
C PHE A 275 5.69 -6.88 5.85
N SER A 276 5.27 -6.23 6.94
CA SER A 276 4.19 -5.22 6.94
C SER A 276 4.66 -3.81 7.35
N GLY A 277 5.97 -3.62 7.48
CA GLY A 277 6.59 -2.34 7.79
C GLY A 277 6.67 -1.40 6.59
N ASP A 278 7.01 -0.13 6.84
CA ASP A 278 7.06 0.88 5.78
C ASP A 278 8.28 0.69 4.86
N LEU A 279 8.11 0.96 3.56
CA LEU A 279 9.16 0.85 2.55
C LEU A 279 9.65 2.23 2.12
N TYR A 280 10.96 2.43 2.17
CA TYR A 280 11.62 3.66 1.75
C TYR A 280 12.67 3.40 0.68
N GLY A 281 12.86 4.36 -0.21
CA GLY A 281 13.83 4.28 -1.29
C GLY A 281 14.60 5.58 -1.52
N ALA A 282 15.78 5.45 -2.11
CA ALA A 282 16.50 6.58 -2.67
C ALA A 282 16.12 6.82 -4.14
N ASP A 283 16.89 7.66 -4.81
CA ASP A 283 16.74 8.09 -6.19
C ASP A 283 16.77 6.93 -7.20
N GLY A 284 17.49 5.85 -6.88
CA GLY A 284 17.61 4.66 -7.74
C GLY A 284 16.30 3.88 -7.98
N VAL A 285 15.26 4.12 -7.18
CA VAL A 285 13.92 3.50 -7.31
C VAL A 285 12.79 4.53 -7.41
N ALA A 286 13.12 5.81 -7.57
CA ALA A 286 12.18 6.93 -7.55
C ALA A 286 11.67 7.32 -8.96
N ASP A 287 11.20 6.34 -9.73
CA ASP A 287 10.66 6.56 -11.09
C ASP A 287 9.41 5.72 -11.31
N ALA A 288 8.41 6.26 -12.02
CA ALA A 288 7.16 5.56 -12.32
C ALA A 288 7.38 4.23 -13.07
N ALA A 289 8.43 4.13 -13.89
CA ALA A 289 8.79 2.92 -14.61
C ALA A 289 9.34 1.81 -13.70
N PHE A 290 9.62 2.09 -12.42
CA PHE A 290 10.07 1.09 -11.46
C PHE A 290 9.09 -0.09 -11.36
N VAL A 291 7.78 0.17 -11.50
CA VAL A 291 6.72 -0.86 -11.55
C VAL A 291 6.98 -1.93 -12.61
N GLU A 292 7.63 -1.58 -13.73
CA GLU A 292 7.93 -2.52 -14.81
C GLU A 292 9.00 -3.57 -14.43
N SER A 293 9.72 -3.36 -13.33
CA SER A 293 10.71 -4.30 -12.80
C SER A 293 10.10 -5.40 -11.94
N PHE A 294 8.82 -5.29 -11.58
CA PHE A 294 8.13 -6.25 -10.72
C PHE A 294 7.47 -7.37 -11.55
N THR A 295 7.54 -8.59 -11.04
CA THR A 295 6.71 -9.71 -11.46
C THR A 295 5.35 -9.72 -10.75
N ASP A 296 5.32 -9.21 -9.52
CA ASP A 296 4.14 -8.92 -8.71
C ASP A 296 4.12 -7.43 -8.35
N THR A 297 3.30 -6.66 -9.06
CA THR A 297 3.22 -5.20 -8.89
C THR A 297 2.59 -4.78 -7.56
N ALA A 298 1.96 -5.70 -6.81
CA ALA A 298 1.47 -5.39 -5.46
C ALA A 298 2.60 -4.99 -4.51
N ALA A 299 3.79 -5.57 -4.70
CA ALA A 299 4.94 -5.34 -3.82
C ALA A 299 5.48 -3.91 -3.85
N VAL A 300 5.12 -3.09 -4.85
CA VAL A 300 5.57 -1.69 -4.94
C VAL A 300 4.74 -0.76 -4.05
N ASP A 301 3.55 -1.19 -3.61
CA ASP A 301 2.62 -0.33 -2.86
C ASP A 301 3.24 0.17 -1.55
N GLY A 302 2.93 1.43 -1.22
CA GLY A 302 3.40 2.09 -0.01
C GLY A 302 4.87 2.55 -0.06
N LEU A 303 5.64 2.23 -1.11
CA LEU A 303 7.02 2.72 -1.23
C LEU A 303 7.06 4.24 -1.27
N VAL A 304 7.86 4.83 -0.38
CA VAL A 304 8.18 6.26 -0.37
C VAL A 304 9.66 6.46 -0.76
N ALA A 305 9.91 7.08 -1.90
CA ALA A 305 11.26 7.31 -2.42
C ALA A 305 11.61 8.80 -2.52
N THR A 306 12.89 9.14 -2.39
CA THR A 306 13.37 10.52 -2.60
C THR A 306 14.12 10.64 -3.92
N LYS A 307 13.87 11.70 -4.70
CA LYS A 307 14.67 12.04 -5.88
C LYS A 307 15.05 13.52 -5.88
N PRO A 308 16.16 13.92 -6.51
CA PRO A 308 16.52 15.33 -6.64
C PRO A 308 15.36 16.14 -7.20
N ARG A 309 15.03 17.24 -6.52
CA ARG A 309 13.90 18.07 -6.90
C ARG A 309 14.25 18.88 -8.15
N PRO A 310 13.40 18.87 -9.20
CA PRO A 310 13.57 19.77 -10.32
C PRO A 310 13.40 21.22 -9.82
N GLY A 311 14.18 22.14 -10.38
CA GLY A 311 14.08 23.55 -10.08
C GLY A 311 12.63 24.09 -10.07
N LYS A 312 12.42 25.16 -9.30
CA LYS A 312 11.15 25.92 -9.32
C LYS A 312 10.80 26.32 -10.75
N ASP A 313 9.52 26.52 -11.03
CA ASP A 313 9.04 26.94 -12.34
C ASP A 313 9.85 28.12 -12.90
N SER A 314 10.50 27.89 -14.03
CA SER A 314 11.35 28.86 -14.71
C SER A 314 11.11 28.81 -16.22
N SER A 315 11.54 29.87 -16.92
CA SER A 315 11.52 29.87 -18.38
C SER A 315 12.45 28.81 -18.96
N ALA A 316 13.58 28.51 -18.29
CA ALA A 316 14.51 27.47 -18.73
C ALA A 316 13.87 26.08 -18.65
N LYS A 317 13.26 25.75 -17.51
CA LYS A 317 12.53 24.49 -17.29
C LYS A 317 11.41 24.29 -18.29
N SER A 318 10.49 25.26 -18.40
CA SER A 318 9.36 25.16 -19.34
C SER A 318 9.78 25.12 -20.82
N THR A 319 10.90 25.77 -21.18
CA THR A 319 11.45 25.69 -22.55
C THR A 319 12.01 24.29 -22.84
N PHE A 320 12.78 23.74 -21.91
CA PHE A 320 13.30 22.37 -22.02
C PHE A 320 12.15 21.36 -22.10
N GLU A 321 11.21 21.39 -21.17
CA GLU A 321 10.10 20.44 -21.11
C GLU A 321 9.26 20.44 -22.39
N ALA A 322 8.98 21.63 -22.94
CA ALA A 322 8.26 21.74 -24.21
C ALA A 322 9.04 21.14 -25.38
N ALA A 323 10.36 21.38 -25.45
CA ALA A 323 11.21 20.82 -26.50
C ALA A 323 11.39 19.30 -26.36
N TYR A 324 11.58 18.83 -25.13
CA TYR A 324 11.76 17.42 -24.81
C TYR A 324 10.49 16.62 -25.07
N ALA A 325 9.32 17.11 -24.63
CA ALA A 325 8.03 16.51 -24.96
C ALA A 325 7.77 16.51 -26.48
N ALA A 326 8.15 17.56 -27.21
CA ALA A 326 8.03 17.61 -28.67
C ALA A 326 8.94 16.58 -29.38
N ALA A 327 10.04 16.18 -28.74
CA ALA A 327 10.91 15.09 -29.19
C ALA A 327 10.40 13.70 -28.77
N GLY A 328 9.32 13.61 -27.99
CA GLY A 328 8.76 12.37 -27.47
C GLY A 328 9.31 11.95 -26.10
N GLY A 329 10.08 12.81 -25.44
CA GLY A 329 10.62 12.57 -24.11
C GLY A 329 9.58 12.66 -22.99
N ASN A 330 9.84 11.95 -21.89
CA ASN A 330 9.05 12.00 -20.66
C ASN A 330 9.63 13.05 -19.72
N THR A 331 8.92 14.17 -19.51
CA THR A 331 9.37 15.29 -18.66
C THR A 331 9.46 14.93 -17.18
N GLU A 332 8.88 13.82 -16.75
CA GLU A 332 8.99 13.33 -15.37
C GLU A 332 10.20 12.41 -15.14
N GLY A 333 10.91 12.05 -16.22
CA GLY A 333 12.04 11.14 -16.17
C GLY A 333 13.21 11.72 -15.37
N ILE A 334 13.76 10.90 -14.47
CA ILE A 334 14.86 11.30 -13.58
C ILE A 334 16.10 11.74 -14.37
N TYR A 335 16.85 12.74 -13.88
CA TYR A 335 18.11 13.26 -14.45
C TYR A 335 18.08 13.84 -15.87
N THR A 336 16.91 13.99 -16.48
CA THR A 336 16.80 14.52 -17.85
C THR A 336 17.08 16.02 -17.90
N HIS A 337 16.57 16.80 -16.94
CA HIS A 337 16.85 18.23 -16.80
C HIS A 337 18.34 18.49 -16.51
N GLU A 338 18.95 17.69 -15.65
CA GLU A 338 20.37 17.74 -15.30
C GLU A 338 21.26 17.42 -16.50
N THR A 339 20.87 16.43 -17.31
CA THR A 339 21.60 16.10 -18.55
C THR A 339 21.56 17.27 -19.53
N TYR A 340 20.39 17.89 -19.72
CA TYR A 340 20.23 19.08 -20.55
C TYR A 340 21.11 20.24 -20.05
N ASP A 341 21.15 20.46 -18.74
CA ASP A 341 21.94 21.53 -18.13
C ASP A 341 23.44 21.28 -18.21
N ALA A 342 23.91 20.06 -17.97
CA ALA A 342 25.32 19.70 -18.08
C ALA A 342 25.87 19.96 -19.50
N VAL A 343 25.10 19.57 -20.53
CA VAL A 343 25.47 19.88 -21.93
C VAL A 343 25.54 21.38 -22.16
N ASN A 344 24.54 22.14 -21.70
CA ASN A 344 24.52 23.58 -21.88
C ASN A 344 25.68 24.27 -21.15
N ILE A 345 26.01 23.88 -19.93
CA ILE A 345 27.12 24.45 -19.16
C ILE A 345 28.45 24.24 -19.91
N ILE A 346 28.73 23.03 -20.39
CA ILE A 346 29.95 22.75 -21.19
C ILE A 346 29.95 23.53 -22.51
N ALA A 347 28.81 23.62 -23.20
CA ALA A 347 28.70 24.35 -24.46
C ALA A 347 28.92 25.86 -24.30
N HIS A 348 28.40 26.45 -23.22
CA HIS A 348 28.62 27.87 -22.92
C HIS A 348 30.08 28.12 -22.52
N ALA A 349 30.72 27.21 -21.77
CA ALA A 349 32.13 27.31 -21.44
C ALA A 349 32.98 27.25 -22.70
N GLY A 350 32.71 26.30 -23.61
CA GLY A 350 33.46 26.15 -24.85
C GLY A 350 33.33 27.34 -25.80
N LYS A 351 32.28 28.15 -25.65
CA LYS A 351 32.11 29.43 -26.37
C LYS A 351 32.83 30.60 -25.71
N ALA A 352 32.95 30.58 -24.38
CA ALA A 352 33.63 31.62 -23.61
C ALA A 352 35.15 31.44 -23.64
N ASP A 353 35.60 30.20 -23.80
CA ASP A 353 37.00 29.82 -23.78
C ASP A 353 37.82 30.58 -24.82
N SER A 354 38.77 31.36 -24.30
CA SER A 354 39.66 32.20 -25.10
C SER A 354 41.15 32.01 -24.77
N ASP A 355 41.46 31.25 -23.70
CA ASP A 355 42.81 30.99 -23.21
C ASP A 355 43.14 29.49 -23.07
N GLY A 356 42.17 28.62 -23.31
CA GLY A 356 42.28 27.16 -23.26
C GLY A 356 42.04 26.56 -21.87
N ASP A 357 41.57 27.33 -20.89
CA ASP A 357 41.24 26.85 -19.54
C ASP A 357 39.72 26.71 -19.34
N LEU A 358 39.14 25.73 -20.02
CA LEU A 358 37.70 25.45 -19.97
C LEU A 358 37.18 25.19 -18.54
N ARG A 359 38.03 24.68 -17.64
CA ARG A 359 37.68 24.44 -16.24
C ARG A 359 37.30 25.74 -15.53
N ASP A 360 38.08 26.80 -15.72
CA ASP A 360 37.82 28.09 -15.09
C ASP A 360 36.55 28.75 -15.70
N ASP A 361 36.32 28.59 -17.00
CA ASP A 361 35.08 29.04 -17.65
C ASP A 361 33.85 28.27 -17.15
N LEU A 362 33.97 26.94 -16.96
CA LEU A 362 32.91 26.11 -16.37
C LEU A 362 32.57 26.57 -14.95
N ALA A 363 33.57 26.77 -14.11
CA ALA A 363 33.38 27.28 -12.75
C ALA A 363 32.71 28.65 -12.75
N SER A 364 33.10 29.53 -13.68
CA SER A 364 32.51 30.87 -13.83
C SER A 364 31.06 30.81 -14.33
N ILE A 365 30.74 29.94 -15.28
CA ILE A 365 29.38 29.83 -15.85
C ILE A 365 28.44 29.18 -14.84
N GLY A 366 28.91 28.11 -14.19
CA GLY A 366 28.16 27.42 -13.15
C GLY A 366 27.97 28.24 -11.88
N SER A 367 28.70 29.34 -11.71
CA SER A 367 28.45 30.34 -10.67
C SER A 367 27.25 31.21 -11.06
N SER A 368 26.02 30.75 -10.81
CA SER A 368 24.71 31.38 -11.16
C SER A 368 24.08 30.97 -12.50
N TYR A 369 24.29 29.73 -12.94
CA TYR A 369 23.60 29.19 -14.10
C TYR A 369 22.12 28.94 -13.79
N ASP A 370 21.21 29.51 -14.58
CA ASP A 370 19.75 29.30 -14.47
C ASP A 370 19.32 28.23 -15.47
N GLY A 371 19.14 27.01 -14.97
CA GLY A 371 18.95 25.80 -15.76
C GLY A 371 17.54 25.21 -15.70
N ALA A 372 17.34 24.14 -16.46
CA ALA A 372 16.14 23.32 -16.43
C ALA A 372 15.97 22.58 -15.09
N SER A 373 17.05 22.08 -14.47
CA SER A 373 17.02 21.44 -13.15
C SER A 373 17.15 22.43 -12.00
N GLY A 374 17.24 23.73 -12.29
CA GLY A 374 17.19 24.82 -11.33
C GLY A 374 18.38 25.77 -11.43
N SER A 375 18.50 26.64 -10.43
CA SER A 375 19.64 27.54 -10.34
C SER A 375 20.82 26.80 -9.73
N HIS A 376 21.93 26.78 -10.45
CA HIS A 376 23.17 26.13 -10.07
C HIS A 376 24.20 27.17 -9.61
N THR A 377 24.92 26.83 -8.54
CA THR A 377 26.09 27.57 -8.05
C THR A 377 27.06 26.52 -7.55
N PHE A 378 28.12 26.28 -8.32
CA PHE A 378 29.17 25.35 -7.91
C PHE A 378 29.87 25.87 -6.65
N ASP A 379 30.04 24.99 -5.68
CA ASP A 379 30.88 25.25 -4.52
C ASP A 379 32.37 25.01 -4.84
N ASP A 380 33.22 25.14 -3.83
CA ASP A 380 34.68 24.98 -3.99
C ASP A 380 35.10 23.55 -4.41
N ASN A 381 34.21 22.55 -4.31
CA ASN A 381 34.42 21.17 -4.76
C ASN A 381 33.74 20.88 -6.11
N GLY A 382 33.11 21.87 -6.74
CA GLY A 382 32.35 21.67 -7.99
C GLY A 382 30.95 21.09 -7.79
N ASP A 383 30.44 21.05 -6.55
CA ASP A 383 29.12 20.51 -6.23
C ASP A 383 28.03 21.58 -6.25
N VAL A 384 26.78 21.16 -6.42
CA VAL A 384 25.61 22.03 -6.20
C VAL A 384 24.80 21.55 -5.00
N PRO A 385 24.24 22.47 -4.19
CA PRO A 385 23.34 22.11 -3.09
C PRO A 385 21.94 21.65 -3.57
N GLY A 386 21.62 21.82 -4.86
CA GLY A 386 20.32 21.53 -5.44
C GLY A 386 19.20 22.40 -4.86
N THR A 387 17.95 22.02 -5.15
CA THR A 387 16.74 22.72 -4.63
C THR A 387 15.97 21.91 -3.57
N GLY A 388 16.58 20.85 -3.06
CA GLY A 388 15.97 19.86 -2.18
C GLY A 388 15.65 18.55 -2.91
N TYR A 389 14.75 17.77 -2.32
CA TYR A 389 14.30 16.48 -2.85
C TYR A 389 12.78 16.49 -3.01
N GLU A 390 12.28 15.85 -4.06
CA GLU A 390 10.90 15.41 -4.11
C GLU A 390 10.77 14.12 -3.29
N ILE A 391 9.65 14.00 -2.59
CA ILE A 391 9.26 12.80 -1.86
C ILE A 391 8.10 12.20 -2.66
N CYS A 392 8.38 11.07 -3.27
CA CYS A 392 7.48 10.38 -4.17
C CYS A 392 6.93 9.12 -3.51
N ARG A 393 5.68 8.77 -3.79
CA ARG A 393 5.00 7.61 -3.25
C ARG A 393 4.38 6.77 -4.35
N PHE A 394 4.42 5.46 -4.15
CA PHE A 394 3.54 4.50 -4.80
C PHE A 394 2.30 4.26 -3.94
N SER A 395 1.12 4.53 -4.51
CA SER A 395 -0.19 4.17 -3.95
C SER A 395 -0.85 3.19 -4.93
N GLY A 396 -0.89 1.91 -4.56
CA GLY A 396 -0.90 0.81 -5.51
C GLY A 396 0.27 0.98 -6.49
N THR A 397 -0.03 0.95 -7.79
CA THR A 397 0.97 1.20 -8.85
C THR A 397 1.05 2.67 -9.28
N ASN A 398 0.29 3.58 -8.65
CA ASN A 398 0.29 4.99 -9.03
C ASN A 398 1.45 5.73 -8.36
N PHE A 399 2.32 6.32 -9.17
CA PHE A 399 3.47 7.11 -8.72
C PHE A 399 3.13 8.61 -8.68
N SER A 400 3.31 9.27 -7.54
CA SER A 400 3.17 10.73 -7.42
C SER A 400 4.22 11.32 -6.49
N CYS A 401 4.60 12.59 -6.71
CA CYS A 401 5.55 13.33 -5.89
C CYS A 401 4.85 14.56 -5.29
N GLU A 402 4.12 14.35 -4.19
CA GLU A 402 3.24 15.38 -3.60
C GLU A 402 3.91 16.18 -2.48
N GLN A 403 5.02 15.67 -1.95
CA GLN A 403 5.78 16.30 -0.89
C GLN A 403 7.19 16.64 -1.36
N ILE A 404 7.80 17.61 -0.68
CA ILE A 404 9.19 18.00 -0.91
C ILE A 404 9.94 17.99 0.41
N TRP A 405 11.25 17.85 0.32
CA TRP A 405 12.16 18.15 1.41
C TRP A 405 13.07 19.32 1.03
N THR A 406 13.25 20.28 1.94
CA THR A 406 14.26 21.33 1.81
C THR A 406 15.15 21.38 3.06
N SER A 407 16.41 21.78 2.90
CA SER A 407 17.34 21.89 4.03
C SER A 407 16.93 22.93 5.06
N GLU A 408 16.07 23.89 4.70
CA GLU A 408 15.56 24.92 5.61
C GLU A 408 14.24 24.52 6.27
N GLY A 409 13.33 23.88 5.53
CA GLY A 409 11.96 23.58 5.96
C GLY A 409 11.71 22.14 6.41
N GLY A 410 12.64 21.21 6.14
CA GLY A 410 12.40 19.78 6.33
C GLY A 410 11.38 19.26 5.33
N VAL A 411 10.53 18.31 5.75
CA VAL A 411 9.43 17.77 4.94
C VAL A 411 8.27 18.76 4.87
N GLU A 412 7.84 19.12 3.66
CA GLU A 412 6.74 20.03 3.36
C GLU A 412 5.75 19.39 2.38
N GLY A 413 4.46 19.73 2.48
CA GLY A 413 3.37 19.18 1.66
C GLY A 413 2.40 18.29 2.45
N GLU A 414 1.21 18.03 1.91
CA GLU A 414 0.23 17.12 2.54
C GLU A 414 0.65 15.66 2.34
N VAL A 415 0.58 14.83 3.40
CA VAL A 415 0.79 13.38 3.30
C VAL A 415 -0.49 12.77 2.72
N SER A 416 -0.43 12.10 1.57
CA SER A 416 -1.57 11.29 1.12
C SER A 416 -1.78 10.16 2.13
N VAL A 417 -2.90 10.14 2.85
CA VAL A 417 -3.25 9.03 3.74
C VAL A 417 -4.24 8.11 3.03
N THR A 418 -3.95 6.81 2.98
CA THR A 418 -4.91 5.84 2.45
C THR A 418 -6.01 5.65 3.48
N LYS A 419 -7.24 6.04 3.15
CA LYS A 419 -8.39 5.88 4.05
C LYS A 419 -8.97 4.48 3.94
N VAL A 420 -9.06 3.79 5.06
CA VAL A 420 -9.68 2.46 5.17
C VAL A 420 -10.93 2.57 6.02
N MET A 421 -12.10 2.48 5.38
CA MET A 421 -13.39 2.59 6.07
C MET A 421 -13.89 1.19 6.45
N ILE A 422 -14.18 0.97 7.73
CA ILE A 422 -14.65 -0.31 8.26
C ILE A 422 -16.08 -0.12 8.77
N GLY A 423 -16.99 -0.98 8.31
CA GLY A 423 -18.37 -0.98 8.78
C GLY A 423 -18.53 -1.77 10.08
N LEU A 424 -19.37 -1.30 11.01
CA LEU A 424 -19.81 -2.06 12.17
C LEU A 424 -21.34 -2.16 12.19
N LEU A 425 -21.86 -3.38 12.14
CA LEU A 425 -23.27 -3.68 12.39
C LEU A 425 -23.49 -3.89 13.90
N SER A 426 -23.79 -2.79 14.60
CA SER A 426 -24.08 -2.76 16.03
C SER A 426 -25.59 -2.95 16.26
N PRO A 427 -26.05 -3.74 17.25
CA PRO A 427 -27.48 -3.90 17.55
C PRO A 427 -27.97 -2.74 18.44
N GLN A 428 -27.93 -1.49 17.94
CA GLN A 428 -28.29 -0.29 18.70
C GLN A 428 -29.75 -0.30 19.16
N THR A 429 -30.60 -1.01 18.42
CA THR A 429 -31.97 -1.35 18.82
C THR A 429 -32.19 -2.86 18.84
N GLY A 430 -33.34 -3.28 19.39
CA GLY A 430 -33.71 -4.69 19.47
C GLY A 430 -33.35 -5.36 20.80
N PRO A 431 -33.49 -6.69 20.88
CA PRO A 431 -33.54 -7.43 22.15
C PRO A 431 -32.20 -7.51 22.91
N ILE A 432 -31.08 -7.16 22.26
CA ILE A 432 -29.73 -7.14 22.86
C ILE A 432 -29.09 -5.74 22.89
N ALA A 433 -29.88 -4.67 22.71
CA ALA A 433 -29.37 -3.30 22.67
C ALA A 433 -28.58 -2.87 23.92
N VAL A 434 -28.82 -3.56 25.05
CA VAL A 434 -28.06 -3.38 26.29
C VAL A 434 -26.55 -3.68 26.14
N TYR A 435 -26.16 -4.51 25.17
CA TYR A 435 -24.75 -4.86 24.93
C TYR A 435 -24.06 -3.96 23.88
N ALA A 436 -24.83 -3.23 23.06
CA ALA A 436 -24.31 -2.43 21.94
C ALA A 436 -23.22 -1.43 22.33
N PRO A 437 -23.32 -0.67 23.44
CA PRO A 437 -22.24 0.24 23.85
C PRO A 437 -20.90 -0.46 24.04
N GLY A 438 -20.91 -1.68 24.59
CA GLY A 438 -19.69 -2.45 24.81
C GLY A 438 -18.99 -2.84 23.51
N PHE A 439 -19.76 -3.22 22.49
CA PHE A 439 -19.24 -3.56 21.16
C PHE A 439 -18.68 -2.32 20.45
N GLU A 440 -19.42 -1.21 20.46
CA GLU A 440 -18.99 0.03 19.83
C GLU A 440 -17.73 0.60 20.49
N ASP A 441 -17.63 0.56 21.81
CA ASP A 441 -16.43 0.99 22.54
C ASP A 441 -15.22 0.10 22.19
N ALA A 442 -15.42 -1.22 22.08
CA ALA A 442 -14.34 -2.15 21.73
C ALA A 442 -13.85 -1.93 20.30
N ALA A 443 -14.76 -1.69 19.36
CA ALA A 443 -14.42 -1.35 17.98
C ALA A 443 -13.66 0.00 17.89
N ASN A 444 -14.08 1.01 18.66
CA ASN A 444 -13.39 2.30 18.70
C ASN A 444 -11.98 2.20 19.32
N VAL A 445 -11.79 1.33 20.32
CA VAL A 445 -10.46 1.03 20.87
C VAL A 445 -9.55 0.42 19.81
N ALA A 446 -10.06 -0.51 18.97
CA ALA A 446 -9.29 -1.06 17.85
C ALA A 446 -8.88 0.04 16.85
N ILE A 447 -9.82 0.88 16.43
CA ILE A 447 -9.57 1.96 15.46
C ILE A 447 -8.57 2.99 15.99
N THR A 448 -8.68 3.34 17.27
CA THR A 448 -7.73 4.24 17.93
C THR A 448 -6.33 3.62 17.94
N ALA A 449 -6.20 2.35 18.34
CA ALA A 449 -4.92 1.65 18.35
C ALA A 449 -4.28 1.56 16.95
N LEU A 450 -5.09 1.26 15.92
CA LEU A 450 -4.65 1.20 14.53
C LEU A 450 -4.12 2.55 14.03
N ASN A 451 -4.83 3.64 14.30
CA ASN A 451 -4.44 4.99 13.90
C ASN A 451 -3.25 5.57 14.70
N ASP A 452 -3.08 5.14 15.94
CA ASP A 452 -1.92 5.51 16.76
C ASP A 452 -0.66 4.76 16.34
N SER A 453 -0.79 3.54 15.84
CA SER A 453 0.33 2.66 15.47
C SER A 453 1.06 3.05 14.19
N GLN A 454 0.44 3.84 13.31
CA GLN A 454 0.99 4.17 11.99
C GLN A 454 0.43 5.50 11.43
N LYS A 455 1.00 5.98 10.32
CA LYS A 455 0.59 7.23 9.65
C LYS A 455 0.38 7.10 8.13
N SER A 456 0.59 5.93 7.55
CA SER A 456 0.36 5.67 6.13
C SER A 456 -1.13 5.49 5.78
N HIS A 457 -1.92 5.05 6.76
CA HIS A 457 -3.34 4.77 6.65
C HIS A 457 -4.14 5.55 7.71
N GLU A 458 -5.38 5.89 7.39
CA GLU A 458 -6.35 6.42 8.33
C GLU A 458 -7.56 5.46 8.35
N PHE A 459 -7.77 4.79 9.48
CA PHE A 459 -8.89 3.90 9.70
C PHE A 459 -10.08 4.66 10.26
N GLU A 460 -11.25 4.49 9.64
CA GLU A 460 -12.50 5.13 10.06
C GLU A 460 -13.57 4.06 10.29
N LEU A 461 -14.30 4.17 11.41
CA LEU A 461 -15.41 3.27 11.74
C LEU A 461 -16.74 3.91 11.34
N ILE A 462 -17.53 3.20 10.54
CA ILE A 462 -18.90 3.58 10.22
C ILE A 462 -19.85 2.60 10.90
N VAL A 463 -20.61 3.08 11.88
CA VAL A 463 -21.54 2.26 12.66
C VAL A 463 -22.95 2.37 12.07
N ALA A 464 -23.60 1.23 11.88
CA ALA A 464 -25.00 1.16 11.47
C ALA A 464 -25.79 0.18 12.36
N ASP A 465 -27.05 0.54 12.64
CA ASP A 465 -27.93 -0.26 13.48
C ASP A 465 -28.42 -1.52 12.75
N SER A 466 -28.05 -2.68 13.25
CA SER A 466 -28.57 -3.98 12.76
C SER A 466 -29.97 -4.29 13.27
N GLY A 467 -30.41 -3.65 14.38
CA GLY A 467 -31.66 -3.95 15.07
C GLY A 467 -31.79 -5.38 15.59
N CYS A 468 -30.71 -6.18 15.52
CA CYS A 468 -30.78 -7.64 15.66
C CYS A 468 -31.84 -8.29 14.73
N ASP A 469 -32.12 -7.67 13.57
CA ASP A 469 -33.13 -8.09 12.60
C ASP A 469 -32.51 -8.26 11.21
N GLY A 470 -32.88 -9.33 10.49
CA GLY A 470 -32.32 -9.63 9.17
C GLY A 470 -32.62 -8.59 8.11
N THR A 471 -33.82 -7.98 8.12
CA THR A 471 -34.21 -6.99 7.11
C THR A 471 -33.54 -5.64 7.36
N GLN A 472 -33.50 -5.22 8.62
CA GLN A 472 -32.80 -4.01 9.02
C GLN A 472 -31.29 -4.15 8.78
N ALA A 473 -30.68 -5.26 9.20
CA ALA A 473 -29.26 -5.52 8.97
C ALA A 473 -28.88 -5.53 7.49
N ALA A 474 -29.72 -6.11 6.61
CA ALA A 474 -29.53 -6.02 5.15
C ALA A 474 -29.52 -4.57 4.65
N THR A 475 -30.44 -3.75 5.14
CA THR A 475 -30.54 -2.32 4.77
C THR A 475 -29.33 -1.53 5.28
N SER A 476 -28.91 -1.79 6.52
CA SER A 476 -27.75 -1.17 7.14
C SER A 476 -26.45 -1.59 6.48
N ALA A 477 -26.31 -2.88 6.11
CA ALA A 477 -25.18 -3.37 5.33
C ALA A 477 -25.07 -2.64 3.98
N GLN A 478 -26.19 -2.47 3.26
CA GLN A 478 -26.18 -1.67 2.02
C GLN A 478 -25.72 -0.23 2.27
N SER A 479 -26.16 0.40 3.35
CA SER A 479 -25.72 1.76 3.70
C SER A 479 -24.21 1.84 4.00
N LEU A 480 -23.63 0.80 4.60
CA LEU A 480 -22.19 0.72 4.84
C LEU A 480 -21.43 0.54 3.52
N ILE A 481 -21.89 -0.34 2.65
CA ILE A 481 -21.34 -0.56 1.30
C ILE A 481 -21.38 0.73 0.49
N ASP A 482 -22.51 1.44 0.50
CA ASP A 482 -22.67 2.73 -0.21
C ASP A 482 -21.76 3.83 0.35
N SER A 483 -21.32 3.69 1.61
CA SER A 483 -20.34 4.58 2.23
C SER A 483 -18.90 4.24 1.85
N GLY A 484 -18.67 3.11 1.17
CA GLY A 484 -17.37 2.68 0.66
C GLY A 484 -16.53 1.85 1.63
N VAL A 485 -17.15 1.17 2.60
CA VAL A 485 -16.40 0.33 3.53
C VAL A 485 -15.71 -0.84 2.81
N VAL A 486 -14.50 -1.18 3.24
CA VAL A 486 -13.73 -2.31 2.69
C VAL A 486 -14.25 -3.66 3.21
N GLY A 487 -14.84 -3.67 4.41
CA GLY A 487 -15.40 -4.85 5.06
C GLY A 487 -16.36 -4.47 6.19
N ILE A 488 -17.17 -5.43 6.63
CA ILE A 488 -18.18 -5.23 7.69
C ILE A 488 -17.92 -6.16 8.88
N VAL A 489 -17.72 -5.57 10.05
CA VAL A 489 -17.75 -6.26 11.33
C VAL A 489 -19.20 -6.48 11.75
N GLY A 490 -19.58 -7.72 11.97
CA GLY A 490 -20.90 -8.10 12.45
C GLY A 490 -21.68 -9.02 11.51
N ALA A 491 -22.99 -9.19 11.74
CA ALA A 491 -23.73 -8.63 12.88
C ALA A 491 -23.53 -9.46 14.16
N ALA A 492 -24.12 -9.00 15.26
CA ALA A 492 -24.13 -9.76 16.51
C ALA A 492 -25.10 -10.95 16.44
N CYS A 493 -26.35 -10.70 16.05
CA CYS A 493 -27.38 -11.73 15.99
C CYS A 493 -27.30 -12.55 14.72
N SER A 494 -27.45 -13.88 14.82
CA SER A 494 -27.28 -14.80 13.68
C SER A 494 -28.21 -14.47 12.49
N GLY A 495 -29.49 -14.16 12.75
CA GLY A 495 -30.42 -13.76 11.68
C GLY A 495 -30.08 -12.40 11.05
N ALA A 496 -29.52 -11.47 11.82
CA ALA A 496 -29.02 -10.19 11.31
C ALA A 496 -27.79 -10.41 10.40
N THR A 497 -26.87 -11.28 10.79
CA THR A 497 -25.70 -11.66 10.00
C THR A 497 -26.11 -12.31 8.68
N LEU A 498 -27.04 -13.26 8.70
CA LEU A 498 -27.57 -13.90 7.49
C LEU A 498 -28.31 -12.92 6.57
N GLY A 499 -29.02 -11.94 7.13
CA GLY A 499 -29.65 -10.87 6.35
C GLY A 499 -28.62 -9.92 5.69
N ALA A 500 -27.59 -9.53 6.44
CA ALA A 500 -26.53 -8.64 5.97
C ALA A 500 -25.64 -9.30 4.89
N ILE A 501 -25.22 -10.55 5.08
CA ILE A 501 -24.33 -11.23 4.13
C ILE A 501 -24.99 -11.45 2.76
N ALA A 502 -26.32 -11.64 2.73
CA ALA A 502 -27.08 -11.75 1.49
C ALA A 502 -27.01 -10.48 0.62
N VAL A 503 -26.59 -9.35 1.19
CA VAL A 503 -26.32 -8.08 0.49
C VAL A 503 -24.83 -7.87 0.28
N ALA A 504 -24.01 -8.15 1.29
CA ALA A 504 -22.57 -7.87 1.27
C ALA A 504 -21.80 -8.78 0.30
N ALA A 505 -22.07 -10.09 0.28
CA ALA A 505 -21.36 -11.03 -0.59
C ALA A 505 -21.55 -10.71 -2.09
N PRO A 506 -22.77 -10.45 -2.61
CA PRO A 506 -22.94 -10.01 -4.00
C PRO A 506 -22.28 -8.67 -4.35
N ALA A 507 -21.98 -7.84 -3.35
CA ALA A 507 -21.26 -6.58 -3.51
C ALA A 507 -19.73 -6.75 -3.42
N GLY A 508 -19.23 -7.96 -3.15
CA GLY A 508 -17.81 -8.23 -2.96
C GLY A 508 -17.26 -7.68 -1.63
N VAL A 509 -18.12 -7.43 -0.64
CA VAL A 509 -17.70 -6.88 0.67
C VAL A 509 -17.73 -8.00 1.71
N PRO A 510 -16.59 -8.42 2.24
CA PRO A 510 -16.54 -9.50 3.23
C PRO A 510 -17.01 -9.07 4.61
N MET A 511 -17.43 -10.05 5.39
CA MET A 511 -17.96 -9.88 6.74
C MET A 511 -17.22 -10.75 7.75
N VAL A 512 -16.93 -10.18 8.93
CA VAL A 512 -16.44 -10.93 10.10
C VAL A 512 -17.42 -10.75 11.25
N SER A 513 -18.20 -11.80 11.55
CA SER A 513 -19.12 -11.76 12.69
C SER A 513 -18.37 -11.94 14.01
N TYR A 514 -18.65 -11.04 14.95
CA TYR A 514 -18.06 -11.04 16.29
C TYR A 514 -18.91 -11.78 17.34
N ALA A 515 -20.12 -12.23 17.00
CA ALA A 515 -21.04 -12.82 17.99
C ALA A 515 -22.08 -13.82 17.43
N SER A 516 -22.17 -14.07 16.12
CA SER A 516 -23.17 -14.98 15.57
C SER A 516 -22.74 -16.46 15.64
N THR A 517 -23.37 -17.19 16.55
CA THR A 517 -23.02 -18.58 16.88
C THR A 517 -23.84 -19.64 16.12
N SER A 518 -24.94 -19.28 15.46
CA SER A 518 -25.83 -20.26 14.81
C SER A 518 -25.07 -21.16 13.82
N PRO A 519 -25.37 -22.47 13.74
CA PRO A 519 -24.79 -23.34 12.71
C PRO A 519 -25.22 -22.93 11.30
N ALA A 520 -26.32 -22.17 11.16
CA ALA A 520 -26.76 -21.66 9.86
C ALA A 520 -25.75 -20.69 9.22
N VAL A 521 -24.93 -20.01 10.04
CA VAL A 521 -23.82 -19.15 9.59
C VAL A 521 -22.77 -19.98 8.86
N THR A 522 -22.38 -21.14 9.38
CA THR A 522 -21.40 -22.06 8.75
C THR A 522 -21.83 -22.52 7.36
N THR A 523 -23.14 -22.64 7.14
CA THR A 523 -23.72 -23.18 5.90
C THR A 523 -24.36 -22.11 5.03
N ALA A 524 -24.09 -20.83 5.31
CA ALA A 524 -24.58 -19.74 4.50
C ALA A 524 -24.04 -19.86 3.07
N ASP A 525 -24.86 -19.47 2.10
CA ASP A 525 -24.43 -19.36 0.71
C ASP A 525 -23.89 -17.94 0.51
N ASP A 526 -22.61 -17.76 0.86
CA ASP A 526 -21.95 -16.45 0.93
C ASP A 526 -20.73 -16.33 -0.01
N ASP A 527 -20.50 -17.31 -0.88
CA ASP A 527 -19.35 -17.35 -1.80
C ASP A 527 -17.98 -17.17 -1.10
N GLY A 528 -17.87 -17.53 0.18
CA GLY A 528 -16.65 -17.42 0.99
C GLY A 528 -16.44 -16.04 1.63
N TYR A 529 -17.45 -15.15 1.61
CA TYR A 529 -17.34 -13.78 2.13
C TYR A 529 -17.71 -13.65 3.62
N LEU A 530 -18.12 -14.72 4.30
CA LEU A 530 -18.49 -14.68 5.71
C LEU A 530 -17.51 -15.46 6.58
N PHE A 531 -16.99 -14.79 7.60
CA PHE A 531 -16.14 -15.35 8.62
C PHE A 531 -16.74 -15.07 10.00
N ARG A 532 -16.34 -15.83 11.03
CA ARG A 532 -16.66 -15.48 12.41
C ARG A 532 -15.53 -15.81 13.38
N VAL A 533 -15.38 -14.97 14.39
CA VAL A 533 -14.38 -15.10 15.45
C VAL A 533 -14.97 -15.69 16.74
N VAL A 534 -16.14 -16.34 16.63
CA VAL A 534 -16.84 -17.02 17.73
C VAL A 534 -17.15 -18.47 17.40
N PRO A 535 -17.13 -19.38 18.40
CA PRO A 535 -17.47 -20.78 18.18
C PRO A 535 -18.96 -21.00 17.89
N SER A 536 -19.27 -22.06 17.16
CA SER A 536 -20.65 -22.44 16.82
C SER A 536 -21.46 -22.95 18.01
N ASP A 537 -22.78 -22.69 17.99
CA ASP A 537 -23.81 -23.30 18.85
C ASP A 537 -23.80 -24.82 18.82
N ALA A 538 -23.28 -25.44 17.74
CA ALA A 538 -23.04 -26.88 17.72
C ALA A 538 -22.14 -27.32 18.87
N GLN A 539 -21.09 -26.55 19.16
CA GLN A 539 -20.20 -26.77 20.31
C GLN A 539 -20.87 -26.33 21.62
N GLN A 540 -21.53 -25.18 21.64
CA GLN A 540 -22.19 -24.64 22.83
C GLN A 540 -23.27 -25.57 23.39
N SER A 541 -24.01 -26.24 22.51
CA SER A 541 -25.03 -27.21 22.92
C SER A 541 -24.46 -28.35 23.76
N VAL A 542 -23.24 -28.81 23.44
CA VAL A 542 -22.54 -29.85 24.22
C VAL A 542 -22.14 -29.30 25.58
N ALA A 543 -21.59 -28.08 25.61
CA ALA A 543 -21.24 -27.40 26.86
C ALA A 543 -22.46 -27.23 27.77
N LEU A 544 -23.60 -26.76 27.23
CA LEU A 544 -24.85 -26.61 27.97
C LEU A 544 -25.35 -27.94 28.54
N VAL A 545 -25.30 -29.02 27.76
CA VAL A 545 -25.69 -30.37 28.26
C VAL A 545 -24.82 -30.79 29.45
N ASP A 546 -23.52 -30.57 29.38
CA ASP A 546 -22.60 -30.90 30.47
C ASP A 546 -22.80 -30.02 31.70
N VAL A 547 -23.07 -28.72 31.51
CA VAL A 547 -23.40 -27.78 32.59
C VAL A 547 -24.66 -28.22 33.32
N VAL A 548 -25.76 -28.47 32.60
CA VAL A 548 -27.03 -28.91 33.18
C VAL A 548 -26.86 -30.22 33.97
N LYS A 549 -26.08 -31.17 33.43
CA LYS A 549 -25.76 -32.44 34.13
C LYS A 549 -24.89 -32.24 35.36
N SER A 550 -23.93 -31.31 35.31
CA SER A 550 -22.94 -31.10 36.39
C SER A 550 -23.59 -30.59 37.69
N VAL A 551 -24.68 -29.85 37.57
CA VAL A 551 -25.46 -29.32 38.69
C VAL A 551 -26.52 -30.33 39.17
N GLY A 552 -26.82 -31.36 38.36
CA GLY A 552 -27.65 -32.50 38.73
C GLY A 552 -29.10 -32.43 38.26
N SER A 553 -29.47 -31.46 37.42
CA SER A 553 -30.80 -31.42 36.81
C SER A 553 -30.94 -32.55 35.78
N SER A 554 -32.16 -33.09 35.65
CA SER A 554 -32.42 -34.33 34.93
C SER A 554 -33.61 -34.26 33.97
N ASN A 555 -34.48 -33.25 34.12
CA ASN A 555 -35.69 -33.07 33.35
C ASN A 555 -35.88 -31.58 32.98
N PRO A 556 -34.96 -31.01 32.17
CA PRO A 556 -35.01 -29.60 31.79
C PRO A 556 -36.21 -29.31 30.87
N GLY A 557 -36.87 -28.19 31.10
CA GLY A 557 -37.67 -27.52 30.08
C GLY A 557 -36.77 -26.73 29.13
N VAL A 558 -37.14 -26.62 27.86
CA VAL A 558 -36.40 -25.82 26.86
C VAL A 558 -37.33 -24.72 26.35
N LEU A 559 -36.92 -23.47 26.58
CA LEU A 559 -37.57 -22.28 26.04
C LEU A 559 -36.61 -21.61 25.06
N TYR A 560 -37.05 -21.42 23.82
CA TYR A 560 -36.17 -20.93 22.76
C TYR A 560 -36.88 -19.98 21.80
N MET A 561 -36.13 -19.01 21.28
CA MET A 561 -36.61 -18.16 20.19
C MET A 561 -36.70 -18.97 18.89
N THR A 562 -37.74 -18.76 18.09
CA THR A 562 -37.90 -19.42 16.77
C THR A 562 -37.10 -18.75 15.65
N ASN A 563 -36.08 -17.96 15.98
CA ASN A 563 -35.14 -17.37 15.03
C ASN A 563 -33.94 -18.31 14.77
N ASP A 564 -33.02 -17.90 13.88
CA ASP A 564 -31.87 -18.73 13.47
C ASP A 564 -30.93 -19.11 14.62
N TYR A 565 -30.86 -18.30 15.67
CA TYR A 565 -30.07 -18.58 16.87
C TYR A 565 -30.77 -19.60 17.77
N GLY A 566 -31.95 -19.24 18.30
CA GLY A 566 -32.63 -20.04 19.32
C GLY A 566 -33.07 -21.41 18.81
N ALA A 567 -33.58 -21.49 17.57
CA ALA A 567 -34.05 -22.75 17.00
C ALA A 567 -32.91 -23.74 16.75
N GLY A 568 -31.78 -23.26 16.19
CA GLY A 568 -30.61 -24.09 15.92
C GLY A 568 -29.97 -24.62 17.20
N LEU A 569 -29.79 -23.76 18.20
CA LEU A 569 -29.25 -24.16 19.50
C LEU A 569 -30.18 -25.14 20.24
N ALA A 570 -31.49 -24.94 20.18
CA ALA A 570 -32.49 -25.84 20.79
C ALA A 570 -32.49 -27.23 20.15
N GLU A 571 -32.41 -27.28 18.81
CA GLU A 571 -32.30 -28.55 18.08
C GLU A 571 -31.04 -29.31 18.48
N ASN A 572 -29.88 -28.63 18.50
CA ASN A 572 -28.61 -29.23 18.88
C ASN A 572 -28.61 -29.72 20.34
N PHE A 573 -29.11 -28.89 21.27
CA PHE A 573 -29.21 -29.28 22.69
C PHE A 573 -30.09 -30.50 22.87
N LYS A 574 -31.27 -30.55 22.23
CA LYS A 574 -32.14 -31.73 22.28
C LYS A 574 -31.51 -32.95 21.63
N GLY A 575 -30.79 -32.77 20.52
CA GLY A 575 -30.05 -33.85 19.88
C GLY A 575 -29.02 -34.50 20.84
N ALA A 576 -28.33 -33.68 21.63
CA ALA A 576 -27.34 -34.13 22.60
C ALA A 576 -27.96 -34.61 23.95
N TRP A 577 -29.09 -34.03 24.36
CA TRP A 577 -29.76 -34.36 25.63
C TRP A 577 -30.69 -35.58 25.53
N GLY A 578 -31.55 -35.60 24.51
CA GLY A 578 -32.65 -36.55 24.36
C GLY A 578 -34.01 -35.94 24.74
N SER A 579 -34.82 -36.69 25.50
CA SER A 579 -36.17 -36.23 25.90
C SER A 579 -36.09 -35.14 26.96
N VAL A 580 -36.82 -34.04 26.74
CA VAL A 580 -36.93 -32.89 27.64
C VAL A 580 -38.30 -32.86 28.32
N CYS A 581 -38.43 -32.11 29.41
CA CYS A 581 -39.67 -31.97 30.17
C CYS A 581 -40.79 -31.31 29.36
N THR A 582 -40.47 -30.13 28.83
CA THR A 582 -41.32 -29.34 27.96
C THR A 582 -40.43 -28.65 26.95
N GLU A 583 -40.99 -28.32 25.79
CA GLU A 583 -40.31 -27.60 24.72
C GLU A 583 -41.28 -26.58 24.17
N VAL A 584 -40.92 -25.30 24.27
CA VAL A 584 -41.75 -24.22 23.77
C VAL A 584 -40.89 -23.22 23.01
N GLY A 585 -41.14 -23.14 21.71
CA GLY A 585 -40.61 -22.07 20.86
C GLY A 585 -41.50 -20.84 20.93
N TYR A 586 -40.91 -19.65 20.89
CA TYR A 586 -41.63 -18.38 20.78
C TYR A 586 -41.03 -17.47 19.71
N ASP A 587 -41.88 -16.66 19.09
CA ASP A 587 -41.46 -15.61 18.16
C ASP A 587 -40.89 -14.45 19.01
N PRO A 588 -39.62 -14.03 18.81
CA PRO A 588 -39.02 -12.93 19.56
C PRO A 588 -39.48 -11.55 19.10
N THR A 589 -40.33 -11.46 18.07
CA THR A 589 -40.90 -10.18 17.62
C THR A 589 -41.67 -9.53 18.77
N GLU A 590 -41.44 -8.24 19.01
CA GLU A 590 -42.08 -7.51 20.12
C GLU A 590 -43.62 -7.71 20.13
N GLY A 591 -44.13 -8.16 21.27
CA GLY A 591 -45.57 -8.41 21.48
C GLY A 591 -46.13 -9.67 20.81
N SER A 592 -45.29 -10.51 20.20
CA SER A 592 -45.73 -11.75 19.54
C SER A 592 -45.81 -12.97 20.46
N TYR A 593 -45.23 -12.88 21.67
CA TYR A 593 -45.31 -13.92 22.70
C TYR A 593 -45.83 -13.38 24.03
N ASP A 594 -46.22 -14.30 24.91
CA ASP A 594 -46.64 -14.03 26.28
C ASP A 594 -45.73 -14.81 27.24
N ALA A 595 -44.84 -14.10 27.92
CA ALA A 595 -43.89 -14.67 28.88
C ALA A 595 -44.59 -15.50 29.97
N SER A 596 -45.78 -15.08 30.41
CA SER A 596 -46.55 -15.76 31.44
C SER A 596 -46.99 -17.15 30.97
N THR A 597 -47.39 -17.27 29.69
CA THR A 597 -47.74 -18.55 29.08
C THR A 597 -46.52 -19.47 28.92
N LEU A 598 -45.34 -18.92 28.58
CA LEU A 598 -44.11 -19.70 28.48
C LEU A 598 -43.67 -20.26 29.83
N ALA A 599 -43.68 -19.42 30.88
CA ALA A 599 -43.40 -19.83 32.24
C ALA A 599 -44.39 -20.88 32.75
N GLN A 600 -45.70 -20.70 32.48
CA GLN A 600 -46.73 -21.64 32.90
C GLN A 600 -46.52 -23.03 32.27
N ALA A 601 -46.05 -23.11 31.03
CA ALA A 601 -45.75 -24.39 30.38
C ALA A 601 -44.63 -25.17 31.10
N VAL A 602 -43.63 -24.47 31.66
CA VAL A 602 -42.55 -25.07 32.47
C VAL A 602 -43.09 -25.54 33.82
N VAL A 603 -43.90 -24.70 34.48
CA VAL A 603 -44.51 -25.03 35.78
C VAL A 603 -45.47 -26.21 35.67
N ASP A 604 -46.37 -26.21 34.68
CA ASP A 604 -47.35 -27.28 34.44
C ASP A 604 -46.68 -28.59 34.01
N GLY A 605 -45.55 -28.50 33.30
CA GLY A 605 -44.72 -29.65 32.93
C GLY A 605 -44.04 -30.31 34.14
N GLY A 606 -43.92 -29.60 35.27
CA GLY A 606 -43.20 -30.08 36.45
C GLY A 606 -41.70 -30.25 36.19
N CYS A 607 -41.11 -29.34 35.42
CA CYS A 607 -39.69 -29.39 35.06
C CYS A 607 -38.81 -29.13 36.29
N ASP A 608 -37.66 -29.80 36.38
CA ASP A 608 -36.70 -29.59 37.48
C ASP A 608 -35.72 -28.45 37.20
N SER A 609 -35.62 -28.02 35.94
CA SER A 609 -34.86 -26.88 35.49
C SER A 609 -35.42 -26.33 34.18
N VAL A 610 -34.90 -25.18 33.75
CA VAL A 610 -35.18 -24.59 32.43
C VAL A 610 -33.87 -24.18 31.75
N VAL A 611 -33.76 -24.48 30.46
CA VAL A 611 -32.69 -23.99 29.58
C VAL A 611 -33.30 -22.92 28.68
N LEU A 612 -32.78 -21.71 28.81
CA LEU A 612 -33.24 -20.52 28.13
C LEU A 612 -32.29 -20.17 26.99
N MET A 613 -32.78 -20.28 25.76
CA MET A 613 -32.09 -19.89 24.52
C MET A 613 -32.75 -18.63 23.99
N SER A 614 -32.48 -17.55 24.72
CA SER A 614 -33.14 -16.25 24.61
C SER A 614 -32.12 -15.13 24.58
N TYR A 615 -32.55 -13.95 24.15
CA TYR A 615 -31.81 -12.70 24.29
C TYR A 615 -32.24 -11.93 25.53
N ALA A 616 -31.46 -10.90 25.88
CA ALA A 616 -31.57 -10.17 27.14
C ALA A 616 -33.00 -9.66 27.45
N THR A 617 -33.67 -9.01 26.50
CA THR A 617 -35.00 -8.47 26.76
C THR A 617 -36.03 -9.56 27.05
N ASP A 618 -36.08 -10.60 26.22
CA ASP A 618 -37.07 -11.67 26.35
C ASP A 618 -36.76 -12.60 27.51
N GLY A 619 -35.48 -12.87 27.74
CA GLY A 619 -35.01 -13.72 28.82
C GLY A 619 -35.36 -13.16 30.18
N ALA A 620 -35.21 -11.86 30.37
CA ALA A 620 -35.61 -11.19 31.61
C ALA A 620 -37.12 -11.34 31.86
N ALA A 621 -37.96 -11.06 30.87
CA ALA A 621 -39.41 -11.19 30.99
C ALA A 621 -39.86 -12.63 31.31
N ILE A 622 -39.26 -13.64 30.66
CA ILE A 622 -39.55 -15.05 30.92
C ILE A 622 -39.14 -15.46 32.34
N MET A 623 -37.96 -15.02 32.80
CA MET A 623 -37.46 -15.34 34.14
C MET A 623 -38.29 -14.67 35.24
N GLU A 624 -38.75 -13.44 35.03
CA GLU A 624 -39.67 -12.77 35.95
C GLU A 624 -40.99 -13.53 36.09
N GLU A 625 -41.55 -14.03 34.99
CA GLU A 625 -42.77 -14.82 35.01
C GLU A 625 -42.57 -16.22 35.63
N LEU A 626 -41.40 -16.85 35.42
CA LEU A 626 -41.05 -18.08 36.13
C LEU A 626 -41.03 -17.85 37.65
N LEU A 627 -40.39 -16.78 38.11
CA LEU A 627 -40.35 -16.42 39.53
C LEU A 627 -41.75 -16.07 40.06
N SER A 628 -42.54 -15.28 39.32
CA SER A 628 -43.87 -14.84 39.73
C SER A 628 -44.84 -16.02 39.91
N GLN A 629 -44.68 -17.07 39.11
CA GLN A 629 -45.48 -18.29 39.15
C GLN A 629 -44.92 -19.33 40.13
N GLY A 630 -43.84 -19.03 40.84
CA GLY A 630 -43.27 -19.86 41.88
C GLY A 630 -42.45 -21.05 41.37
N PHE A 631 -41.90 -20.94 40.15
CA PHE A 631 -40.88 -21.89 39.69
C PHE A 631 -39.67 -21.85 40.63
N SER A 632 -39.15 -23.04 40.97
CA SER A 632 -38.03 -23.19 41.92
C SER A 632 -36.96 -24.16 41.43
N GLY A 633 -37.04 -24.54 40.15
CA GLY A 633 -36.01 -25.34 39.49
C GLY A 633 -34.80 -24.49 39.10
N ASP A 634 -33.74 -25.15 38.66
CA ASP A 634 -32.51 -24.48 38.25
C ASP A 634 -32.72 -23.70 36.94
N LEU A 635 -32.06 -22.54 36.82
CA LEU A 635 -32.12 -21.67 35.65
C LEU A 635 -30.81 -21.78 34.87
N TYR A 636 -30.89 -22.15 33.60
CA TYR A 636 -29.75 -22.22 32.68
C TYR A 636 -29.97 -21.31 31.48
N GLY A 637 -28.88 -20.71 30.98
CA GLY A 637 -28.90 -19.81 29.82
C GLY A 637 -27.77 -20.09 28.85
N ALA A 638 -28.00 -19.76 27.60
CA ALA A 638 -26.93 -19.66 26.60
C ALA A 638 -26.19 -18.31 26.70
N ASP A 639 -25.36 -18.02 25.71
CA ASP A 639 -24.55 -16.81 25.54
C ASP A 639 -25.40 -15.53 25.52
N GLY A 640 -26.60 -15.57 24.94
CA GLY A 640 -27.50 -14.42 24.85
C GLY A 640 -27.94 -13.78 26.18
N VAL A 641 -27.67 -14.43 27.31
CA VAL A 641 -27.94 -13.93 28.67
C VAL A 641 -26.70 -13.99 29.59
N ALA A 642 -25.51 -14.23 29.03
CA ALA A 642 -24.27 -14.49 29.75
C ALA A 642 -23.40 -13.23 29.93
N ASP A 643 -24.00 -12.13 30.39
CA ASP A 643 -23.32 -10.85 30.62
C ASP A 643 -23.89 -10.13 31.84
N ALA A 644 -23.05 -9.43 32.62
CA ALA A 644 -23.46 -8.68 33.79
C ALA A 644 -24.55 -7.62 33.51
N ALA A 645 -24.53 -6.99 32.33
CA ALA A 645 -25.51 -6.01 31.88
C ALA A 645 -26.90 -6.62 31.61
N PHE A 646 -27.02 -7.97 31.56
CA PHE A 646 -28.32 -8.64 31.49
C PHE A 646 -29.28 -8.20 32.62
N VAL A 647 -28.74 -7.89 33.81
CA VAL A 647 -29.51 -7.38 34.96
C VAL A 647 -30.31 -6.12 34.62
N GLU A 648 -29.83 -5.29 33.69
CA GLU A 648 -30.48 -4.04 33.27
C GLU A 648 -31.78 -4.28 32.48
N SER A 649 -32.00 -5.52 31.99
CA SER A 649 -33.22 -5.90 31.27
C SER A 649 -34.37 -6.28 32.21
N PHE A 650 -34.13 -6.41 33.53
CA PHE A 650 -35.13 -6.79 34.52
C PHE A 650 -35.85 -5.59 35.14
N THR A 651 -37.15 -5.74 35.34
CA THR A 651 -37.96 -4.90 36.23
C THR A 651 -37.92 -5.38 37.68
N ASP A 652 -37.76 -6.68 37.91
CA ASP A 652 -37.48 -7.34 39.18
C ASP A 652 -36.20 -8.17 39.10
N THR A 653 -35.09 -7.55 39.51
CA THR A 653 -33.75 -8.18 39.46
C THR A 653 -33.61 -9.40 40.37
N ALA A 654 -34.59 -9.71 41.24
CA ALA A 654 -34.57 -10.96 42.00
C ALA A 654 -34.71 -12.20 41.11
N ALA A 655 -35.32 -12.05 39.92
CA ALA A 655 -35.55 -13.15 38.99
C ALA A 655 -34.27 -13.71 38.35
N VAL A 656 -33.17 -12.95 38.33
CA VAL A 656 -31.90 -13.40 37.75
C VAL A 656 -31.08 -14.31 38.70
N ASP A 657 -31.40 -14.32 39.99
CA ASP A 657 -30.63 -15.06 41.00
C ASP A 657 -30.59 -16.56 40.68
N GLY A 658 -29.39 -17.14 40.73
CA GLY A 658 -29.16 -18.55 40.47
C GLY A 658 -29.02 -18.94 39.00
N LEU A 659 -29.21 -18.02 38.05
CA LEU A 659 -28.96 -18.29 36.62
C LEU A 659 -27.51 -18.72 36.40
N VAL A 660 -27.33 -19.84 35.69
CA VAL A 660 -26.04 -20.31 35.17
C VAL A 660 -26.04 -20.22 33.64
N ALA A 661 -25.12 -19.46 33.06
CA ALA A 661 -25.06 -19.24 31.62
C ALA A 661 -23.69 -19.60 31.03
N THR A 662 -23.67 -20.05 29.77
CA THR A 662 -22.42 -20.32 29.04
C THR A 662 -22.01 -19.12 28.19
N LYS A 663 -20.80 -18.61 28.38
CA LYS A 663 -20.20 -17.51 27.64
C LYS A 663 -19.01 -18.04 26.83
N PRO A 664 -18.78 -17.66 25.55
CA PRO A 664 -17.56 -18.04 24.86
C PRO A 664 -16.32 -17.66 25.67
N ARG A 665 -15.38 -18.60 25.77
CA ARG A 665 -14.21 -18.43 26.60
C ARG A 665 -13.18 -17.58 25.87
N PRO A 666 -12.71 -16.46 26.47
CA PRO A 666 -11.59 -15.73 25.91
C PRO A 666 -10.33 -16.56 25.99
N GLY A 667 -9.42 -16.34 25.03
CA GLY A 667 -8.13 -17.00 24.97
C GLY A 667 -7.29 -16.85 26.25
N LYS A 668 -6.23 -17.65 26.30
CA LYS A 668 -5.21 -17.57 27.35
C LYS A 668 -4.57 -16.18 27.40
N ASP A 669 -3.94 -15.85 28.52
CA ASP A 669 -3.24 -14.57 28.68
C ASP A 669 -2.24 -14.34 27.53
N SER A 670 -2.35 -13.18 26.88
CA SER A 670 -1.51 -12.75 25.77
C SER A 670 -1.21 -11.25 25.86
N SER A 671 -0.19 -10.80 25.12
CA SER A 671 0.11 -9.37 24.99
C SER A 671 -1.02 -8.62 24.32
N ALA A 672 -1.66 -9.21 23.30
CA ALA A 672 -2.82 -8.64 22.61
C ALA A 672 -3.99 -8.42 23.59
N LYS A 673 -4.35 -9.46 24.35
CA LYS A 673 -5.43 -9.41 25.35
C LYS A 673 -5.17 -8.34 26.42
N SER A 674 -3.99 -8.35 27.03
CA SER A 674 -3.64 -7.37 28.07
C SER A 674 -3.57 -5.93 27.55
N THR A 675 -3.13 -5.73 26.30
CA THR A 675 -3.13 -4.42 25.64
C THR A 675 -4.56 -3.92 25.41
N PHE A 676 -5.42 -4.77 24.85
CA PHE A 676 -6.83 -4.46 24.65
C PHE A 676 -7.52 -4.14 25.97
N GLU A 677 -7.42 -5.00 26.97
CA GLU A 677 -8.09 -4.83 28.27
C GLU A 677 -7.67 -3.54 28.97
N ALA A 678 -6.39 -3.18 28.90
CA ALA A 678 -5.90 -1.92 29.44
C ALA A 678 -6.50 -0.70 28.72
N ALA A 679 -6.53 -0.72 27.38
CA ALA A 679 -7.09 0.37 26.57
C ALA A 679 -8.61 0.48 26.74
N TYR A 680 -9.31 -0.66 26.75
CA TYR A 680 -10.75 -0.75 26.94
C TYR A 680 -11.17 -0.27 28.34
N ALA A 681 -10.47 -0.71 29.39
CA ALA A 681 -10.72 -0.20 30.74
C ALA A 681 -10.42 1.30 30.86
N ALA A 682 -9.40 1.81 30.17
CA ALA A 682 -9.11 3.25 30.13
C ALA A 682 -10.21 4.07 29.43
N ALA A 683 -10.90 3.47 28.45
CA ALA A 683 -12.09 4.04 27.82
C ALA A 683 -13.36 3.92 28.68
N GLY A 684 -13.30 3.20 29.81
CA GLY A 684 -14.44 2.96 30.70
C GLY A 684 -15.20 1.67 30.41
N GLY A 685 -14.70 0.84 29.50
CA GLY A 685 -15.28 -0.45 29.13
C GLY A 685 -15.15 -1.52 30.22
N ASN A 686 -16.06 -2.50 30.18
CA ASN A 686 -16.05 -3.66 31.07
C ASN A 686 -15.33 -4.84 30.41
N THR A 687 -14.11 -5.16 30.85
CA THR A 687 -13.31 -6.27 30.29
C THR A 687 -13.95 -7.64 30.47
N GLU A 688 -14.96 -7.79 31.32
CA GLU A 688 -15.75 -9.03 31.46
C GLU A 688 -17.01 -9.04 30.58
N GLY A 689 -17.21 -8.01 29.75
CA GLY A 689 -18.31 -7.95 28.78
C GLY A 689 -18.27 -9.13 27.80
N ILE A 690 -19.43 -9.54 27.32
CA ILE A 690 -19.57 -10.54 26.28
C ILE A 690 -19.15 -9.95 24.92
N TYR A 691 -18.47 -10.73 24.09
CA TYR A 691 -18.09 -10.38 22.71
C TYR A 691 -17.25 -9.12 22.48
N THR A 692 -16.73 -8.47 23.54
CA THR A 692 -15.94 -7.23 23.39
C THR A 692 -14.56 -7.51 22.83
N HIS A 693 -13.88 -8.57 23.29
CA HIS A 693 -12.61 -9.03 22.71
C HIS A 693 -12.78 -9.47 21.25
N GLU A 694 -13.86 -10.17 20.94
CA GLU A 694 -14.18 -10.63 19.59
C GLU A 694 -14.51 -9.47 18.64
N THR A 695 -15.17 -8.43 19.13
CA THR A 695 -15.41 -7.21 18.35
C THR A 695 -14.10 -6.50 18.02
N TYR A 696 -13.20 -6.38 19.01
CA TYR A 696 -11.86 -5.82 18.80
C TYR A 696 -11.06 -6.62 17.77
N ASP A 697 -11.10 -7.95 17.86
CA ASP A 697 -10.39 -8.84 16.94
C ASP A 697 -10.96 -8.76 15.52
N ALA A 698 -12.28 -8.76 15.36
CA ALA A 698 -12.92 -8.65 14.06
C ALA A 698 -12.57 -7.35 13.33
N VAL A 699 -12.53 -6.21 14.05
CA VAL A 699 -12.09 -4.93 13.47
C VAL A 699 -10.63 -5.02 13.03
N ASN A 700 -9.75 -5.56 13.87
CA ASN A 700 -8.33 -5.67 13.52
C ASN A 700 -8.12 -6.60 12.33
N ILE A 701 -8.80 -7.75 12.26
CA ILE A 701 -8.68 -8.67 11.12
C ILE A 701 -9.06 -7.95 9.81
N ILE A 702 -10.18 -7.22 9.77
CA ILE A 702 -10.58 -6.43 8.58
C ILE A 702 -9.58 -5.30 8.29
N ALA A 703 -9.08 -4.62 9.30
CA ALA A 703 -8.10 -3.54 9.12
C ALA A 703 -6.77 -4.03 8.54
N HIS A 704 -6.26 -5.16 9.02
CA HIS A 704 -5.03 -5.75 8.49
C HIS A 704 -5.25 -6.27 7.07
N ALA A 705 -6.42 -6.83 6.77
CA ALA A 705 -6.75 -7.25 5.40
C ALA A 705 -6.85 -6.06 4.46
N GLY A 706 -7.54 -4.98 4.85
CA GLY A 706 -7.63 -3.76 4.05
C GLY A 706 -6.30 -3.02 3.87
N LYS A 707 -5.27 -3.31 4.69
CA LYS A 707 -3.91 -2.83 4.50
C LYS A 707 -3.09 -3.73 3.55
N ALA A 708 -3.36 -5.03 3.56
CA ALA A 708 -2.70 -6.00 2.69
C ALA A 708 -3.31 -6.06 1.28
N ASP A 709 -4.57 -5.62 1.15
CA ASP A 709 -5.34 -5.68 -0.08
C ASP A 709 -4.71 -4.84 -1.19
N SER A 710 -4.21 -5.54 -2.21
CA SER A 710 -3.50 -4.96 -3.35
C SER A 710 -4.23 -5.20 -4.67
N ASP A 711 -5.21 -6.11 -4.70
CA ASP A 711 -5.96 -6.50 -5.90
C ASP A 711 -7.46 -6.16 -5.84
N GLY A 712 -7.94 -5.67 -4.70
CA GLY A 712 -9.32 -5.28 -4.44
C GLY A 712 -10.22 -6.43 -3.99
N ASP A 713 -9.68 -7.63 -3.68
CA ASP A 713 -10.42 -8.77 -3.14
C ASP A 713 -9.99 -9.11 -1.69
N LEU A 714 -10.44 -8.29 -0.73
CA LEU A 714 -10.19 -8.49 0.71
C LEU A 714 -10.54 -9.89 1.24
N ARG A 715 -11.36 -10.68 0.54
CA ARG A 715 -11.75 -12.03 0.99
C ARG A 715 -10.53 -12.92 1.21
N ASP A 716 -9.60 -12.93 0.27
CA ASP A 716 -8.45 -13.84 0.31
C ASP A 716 -7.43 -13.37 1.37
N ASP A 717 -7.25 -12.06 1.51
CA ASP A 717 -6.45 -11.47 2.59
C ASP A 717 -7.03 -11.76 3.97
N LEU A 718 -8.35 -11.66 4.14
CA LEU A 718 -9.04 -12.03 5.38
C LEU A 718 -8.85 -13.50 5.73
N ALA A 719 -8.99 -14.40 4.75
CA ALA A 719 -8.77 -15.82 4.96
C ALA A 719 -7.31 -16.11 5.37
N SER A 720 -6.36 -15.43 4.72
CA SER A 720 -4.93 -15.54 5.01
C SER A 720 -4.60 -15.05 6.42
N ILE A 721 -4.98 -13.81 6.74
CA ILE A 721 -4.72 -13.18 8.05
C ILE A 721 -5.39 -13.97 9.17
N GLY A 722 -6.66 -14.33 8.98
CA GLY A 722 -7.44 -15.06 9.97
C GLY A 722 -7.02 -16.52 10.17
N SER A 723 -6.15 -17.07 9.32
CA SER A 723 -5.60 -18.43 9.52
C SER A 723 -4.55 -18.48 10.63
N SER A 724 -3.95 -17.34 11.01
CA SER A 724 -2.92 -17.27 12.05
C SER A 724 -2.99 -15.99 12.89
N TYR A 725 -4.19 -15.49 13.16
CA TYR A 725 -4.37 -14.23 13.88
C TYR A 725 -4.38 -14.45 15.40
N ASP A 726 -3.41 -13.88 16.11
CA ASP A 726 -3.34 -13.90 17.57
C ASP A 726 -3.94 -12.61 18.16
N GLY A 727 -5.21 -12.70 18.58
CA GLY A 727 -6.01 -11.58 19.04
C GLY A 727 -6.23 -11.50 20.56
N ALA A 728 -7.09 -10.56 20.96
CA ALA A 728 -7.54 -10.36 22.32
C ALA A 728 -8.47 -11.48 22.80
N SER A 729 -9.30 -12.07 21.92
CA SER A 729 -10.18 -13.21 22.24
C SER A 729 -9.48 -14.56 22.05
N GLY A 730 -8.25 -14.57 21.55
CA GLY A 730 -7.40 -15.76 21.45
C GLY A 730 -6.77 -15.91 20.07
N SER A 731 -6.19 -17.08 19.83
CA SER A 731 -5.68 -17.44 18.51
C SER A 731 -6.84 -17.87 17.61
N HIS A 732 -6.93 -17.26 16.44
CA HIS A 732 -7.92 -17.54 15.41
C HIS A 732 -7.26 -18.27 14.26
N THR A 733 -7.94 -19.33 13.81
CA THR A 733 -7.61 -20.07 12.60
C THR A 733 -8.93 -20.39 11.92
N PHE A 734 -9.28 -19.62 10.89
CA PHE A 734 -10.45 -19.91 10.09
C PHE A 734 -10.31 -21.27 9.40
N ASP A 735 -11.36 -22.07 9.49
CA ASP A 735 -11.49 -23.28 8.69
C ASP A 735 -12.01 -22.96 7.27
N ASP A 736 -12.22 -24.00 6.46
CA ASP A 736 -12.71 -23.87 5.08
C ASP A 736 -14.11 -23.20 4.97
N ASN A 737 -14.85 -23.07 6.08
CA ASN A 737 -16.15 -22.40 6.14
C ASN A 737 -16.06 -21.02 6.82
N GLY A 738 -14.86 -20.51 7.11
CA GLY A 738 -14.67 -19.24 7.80
C GLY A 738 -14.96 -19.29 9.32
N ASP A 739 -15.05 -20.48 9.91
CA ASP A 739 -15.35 -20.67 11.33
C ASP A 739 -14.09 -20.80 12.18
N VAL A 740 -14.19 -20.42 13.46
CA VAL A 740 -13.17 -20.74 14.47
C VAL A 740 -13.67 -21.81 15.46
N PRO A 741 -12.79 -22.73 15.92
CA PRO A 741 -13.17 -23.75 16.90
C PRO A 741 -13.39 -23.18 18.32
N GLY A 742 -12.87 -21.99 18.61
CA GLY A 742 -12.88 -21.37 19.94
C GLY A 742 -12.04 -22.11 20.98
N THR A 743 -12.02 -21.59 22.21
CA THR A 743 -11.27 -22.18 23.34
C THR A 743 -12.16 -22.85 24.40
N GLY A 744 -13.44 -23.05 24.07
CA GLY A 744 -14.48 -23.55 24.97
C GLY A 744 -15.38 -22.43 25.50
N TYR A 745 -15.98 -22.67 26.66
CA TYR A 745 -16.94 -21.74 27.27
C TYR A 745 -16.58 -21.46 28.72
N GLU A 746 -16.76 -20.23 29.16
CA GLU A 746 -16.88 -19.90 30.57
C GLU A 746 -18.29 -20.23 31.05
N ILE A 747 -18.39 -20.70 32.29
CA ILE A 747 -19.65 -21.00 32.95
C ILE A 747 -19.83 -19.93 34.03
N CYS A 748 -20.78 -19.04 33.76
CA CYS A 748 -21.03 -17.86 34.54
C CYS A 748 -22.29 -18.03 35.39
N ARG A 749 -22.31 -17.44 36.57
CA ARG A 749 -23.42 -17.51 37.50
C ARG A 749 -23.81 -16.12 38.01
N PHE A 750 -25.11 -15.91 38.14
CA PHE A 750 -25.68 -14.84 38.94
C PHE A 750 -25.91 -15.31 40.38
N SER A 751 -25.27 -14.63 41.34
CA SER A 751 -25.52 -14.77 42.78
C SER A 751 -26.10 -13.47 43.31
N GLY A 752 -27.42 -13.43 43.48
CA GLY A 752 -28.19 -12.20 43.42
C GLY A 752 -27.98 -11.53 42.06
N THR A 753 -27.57 -10.27 42.06
CA THR A 753 -27.22 -9.53 40.83
C THR A 753 -25.73 -9.57 40.51
N ASN A 754 -24.90 -10.27 41.29
CA ASN A 754 -23.47 -10.38 41.04
C ASN A 754 -23.19 -11.45 40.00
N PHE A 755 -22.60 -11.05 38.88
CA PHE A 755 -22.18 -11.95 37.79
C PHE A 755 -20.70 -12.36 37.97
N SER A 756 -20.41 -13.65 37.89
CA SER A 756 -19.04 -14.17 37.89
C SER A 756 -18.90 -15.47 37.10
N CYS A 757 -17.73 -15.67 36.49
CA CYS A 757 -17.40 -16.88 35.73
C CYS A 757 -16.24 -17.63 36.40
N GLU A 758 -16.58 -18.61 37.26
CA GLU A 758 -15.61 -19.35 38.09
C GLU A 758 -15.26 -20.74 37.55
N GLN A 759 -16.00 -21.18 36.52
CA GLN A 759 -15.80 -22.49 35.89
C GLN A 759 -15.65 -22.31 34.39
N ILE A 760 -15.04 -23.30 33.76
CA ILE A 760 -14.85 -23.38 32.32
C ILE A 760 -15.36 -24.74 31.84
N TRP A 761 -15.69 -24.80 30.55
CA TRP A 761 -15.92 -26.01 29.81
C TRP A 761 -14.94 -26.09 28.64
N THR A 762 -14.32 -27.25 28.47
CA THR A 762 -13.53 -27.58 27.27
C THR A 762 -14.02 -28.89 26.67
N SER A 763 -13.86 -29.06 25.36
CA SER A 763 -14.28 -30.29 24.67
C SER A 763 -13.54 -31.54 25.17
N GLU A 764 -12.34 -31.39 25.73
CA GLU A 764 -11.54 -32.48 26.29
C GLU A 764 -11.82 -32.73 27.78
N GLY A 765 -12.00 -31.67 28.57
CA GLY A 765 -12.10 -31.71 30.03
C GLY A 765 -13.52 -31.74 30.59
N GLY A 766 -14.52 -31.35 29.79
CA GLY A 766 -15.87 -31.06 30.30
C GLY A 766 -15.86 -29.86 31.24
N VAL A 767 -16.71 -29.87 32.26
CA VAL A 767 -16.82 -28.80 33.27
C VAL A 767 -15.71 -28.90 34.32
N GLU A 768 -14.91 -27.85 34.47
CA GLU A 768 -13.81 -27.75 35.44
C GLU A 768 -13.72 -26.35 36.08
N GLY A 769 -12.92 -26.21 37.15
CA GLY A 769 -12.68 -24.90 37.78
C GLY A 769 -11.71 -24.05 36.97
N LYS A 770 -11.94 -22.73 36.91
CA LYS A 770 -11.11 -21.77 36.16
C LYS A 770 -9.70 -21.60 36.72
#